data_AF-A0A7X9WUN4-F1
#
_entry.id   AF-A0A7X9WUN4-F1
#
_cell.length_a   1.000
_cell.length_b   1.000
_cell.length_c   1.000
_cell.angle_alpha   90.00
_cell.angle_beta   90.00
_cell.angle_gamma   90.00
#
_symmetry.space_group_name_H-M   'P 1'
#
loop_
_entity.id
_entity.type
_entity.pdbx_description
1 polymer ?
#
loop_
_entity_poly.entity_id
_entity_poly.type
_entity_poly.pdbx_seq_one_letter_code
_entity_poly.pdbx_strand_id
1 'polypeptide(L)'
;MPVPDELRSSDREALLFHSEGRPGKIEILASKPMATQRDLSLAYSPGVAVPVHAIAADPARAYDYTIKGNLVAVITNGTAILGLGNLGALASKPVMEGKAVLFKRFADVDSIDLELDTEDPEAFIAAVALMEPSFGGINLEDIKAPECFIIEQALRDRMNIPVFHDDQHGTAVIMAAGLINALYLTGREMKDVRMVVNGAGAAAIACTALAKSIGIPGNQVILCDSKGVIYQGRTEGINQWKSAHAVDTEARTLADAMRGADVFLGLSVEGAVSAEMVDSMAPRPIIFALANPNPEIQPEVVKAIRPDAIVATGRSDYANQINNVLGFPYIFRGALDVRATTVNEEMKVAAAHAIAELARQRVPEEVAAAYGGKASRFGPDYIIPAPFDPRLIETVPMAVARAAMTTGVARLPIADEAAYRSALRARLNATTAVLASAYDGARARPKRMIFAEAEQETVLRAAIAYREEGYGSPILVGHTERVTEGLKALGAEAEGFEIHNARISPLIPDMADRLYERLQRQGYLYRDCLRMVNQDRNVFGALLLDMGHGEAMITGVTRPFGQTLEQVKLVLDSQKGRLPFGFHIIVGRSSTVFVADTTVNERPAPSDLADIAEQMASIARRMGHAPRVAFLSYSNFGNPPGEWLKPSRDAVALLDTRKVDFEYEGEMSPDVALNSALKRHYPFSRLTGPANVLIMPGLQSANISANLVRELGGVAVLGPFLVGMEKPVQVAAMTSTAADLVTMAVLAGTLSV
;
A
#
# COMPACT_ATOMS: atom_id res chain seq x y z
N MET A 1 9.26 -9.39 21.92
CA MET A 1 10.06 -8.21 22.31
C MET A 1 9.15 -7.01 22.19
N PRO A 2 9.26 -5.98 23.05
CA PRO A 2 8.54 -4.73 22.80
C PRO A 2 8.88 -4.21 21.40
N VAL A 3 7.94 -3.49 20.78
CA VAL A 3 8.16 -2.77 19.51
C VAL A 3 9.55 -2.14 19.57
N PRO A 4 10.46 -2.39 18.59
CA PRO A 4 11.67 -1.61 18.49
C PRO A 4 11.27 -0.13 18.54
N ASP A 5 11.91 0.69 19.37
CA ASP A 5 11.53 2.12 19.52
C ASP A 5 11.43 2.86 18.17
N GLU A 6 12.09 2.32 17.14
CA GLU A 6 12.10 2.72 15.73
C GLU A 6 10.74 2.65 14.98
N LEU A 7 9.74 1.90 15.47
CA LEU A 7 8.41 1.77 14.82
C LEU A 7 7.29 2.59 15.47
N ARG A 8 7.59 3.33 16.54
CA ARG A 8 6.62 4.22 17.20
C ARG A 8 6.69 5.60 16.56
N SER A 9 5.70 5.95 15.74
CA SER A 9 5.51 7.34 15.32
C SER A 9 5.35 8.22 16.56
N SER A 10 6.11 9.30 16.66
CA SER A 10 5.95 10.24 17.77
C SER A 10 4.58 10.94 17.70
N ASP A 11 4.02 11.35 18.84
CA ASP A 11 2.78 12.15 18.86
C ASP A 11 2.89 13.37 17.94
N ARG A 12 4.07 13.98 17.88
CA ARG A 12 4.36 15.12 17.01
C ARG A 12 4.26 14.74 15.53
N GLU A 13 4.81 13.61 15.14
CA GLU A 13 4.76 13.13 13.75
C GLU A 13 3.33 12.82 13.32
N ALA A 14 2.55 12.13 14.17
CA ALA A 14 1.15 11.85 13.90
C ALA A 14 0.35 13.16 13.73
N LEU A 15 0.61 14.19 14.55
CA LEU A 15 -0.04 15.49 14.42
C LEU A 15 0.40 16.26 13.16
N LEU A 16 1.69 16.23 12.81
CA LEU A 16 2.19 16.87 11.59
C LEU A 16 1.62 16.20 10.34
N PHE A 17 1.55 14.87 10.30
CA PHE A 17 0.94 14.12 9.21
C PHE A 17 -0.50 14.56 8.90
N HIS A 18 -1.28 14.96 9.92
CA HIS A 18 -2.66 15.42 9.75
C HIS A 18 -2.81 16.93 9.49
N SER A 19 -1.78 17.73 9.76
CA SER A 19 -1.87 19.20 9.73
C SER A 19 -1.02 19.87 8.64
N GLU A 20 0.07 19.26 8.19
CA GLU A 20 0.93 19.83 7.16
C GLU A 20 0.29 19.81 5.76
N GLY A 21 0.47 20.89 4.99
CA GLY A 21 -0.14 21.04 3.67
C GLY A 21 -1.63 21.35 3.74
N ARG A 22 -2.47 20.43 3.25
CA ARG A 22 -3.93 20.51 3.34
C ARG A 22 -4.37 19.64 4.54
N PRO A 23 -4.96 20.22 5.60
CA PRO A 23 -5.36 19.44 6.77
C PRO A 23 -6.37 18.33 6.46
N GLY A 24 -6.26 17.23 7.21
CA GLY A 24 -7.07 16.02 7.02
C GLY A 24 -6.49 15.07 5.97
N LYS A 25 -7.16 13.94 5.75
CA LYS A 25 -6.66 12.86 4.88
C LYS A 25 -7.47 12.64 3.60
N ILE A 26 -8.54 13.40 3.40
CA ILE A 26 -9.44 13.25 2.25
C ILE A 26 -9.61 14.55 1.47
N GLU A 27 -9.86 14.42 0.17
CA GLU A 27 -10.29 15.51 -0.69
C GLU A 27 -11.27 15.02 -1.77
N ILE A 28 -12.14 15.92 -2.24
CA ILE A 28 -13.09 15.64 -3.32
C ILE A 28 -12.49 16.17 -4.63
N LEU A 29 -12.39 15.29 -5.63
CA LEU A 29 -11.87 15.61 -6.95
C LEU A 29 -12.92 15.29 -8.03
N ALA A 30 -13.13 16.23 -8.95
CA ALA A 30 -14.04 16.03 -10.07
C ALA A 30 -13.54 14.91 -11.00
N SER A 31 -14.42 13.98 -11.37
CA SER A 31 -14.09 12.85 -12.25
C SER A 31 -14.27 13.14 -13.74
N LYS A 32 -14.88 14.29 -14.08
CA LYS A 32 -15.14 14.74 -15.46
C LYS A 32 -14.49 16.11 -15.69
N PRO A 33 -14.11 16.46 -16.93
CA PRO A 33 -13.60 17.79 -17.25
C PRO A 33 -14.58 18.89 -16.83
N MET A 34 -14.07 20.01 -16.30
CA MET A 34 -14.84 21.18 -15.84
C MET A 34 -14.23 22.49 -16.34
N ALA A 35 -13.54 22.47 -17.49
CA ALA A 35 -12.69 23.57 -17.94
C ALA A 35 -13.41 24.55 -18.88
N THR A 36 -14.48 24.13 -19.55
CA THR A 36 -15.17 24.92 -20.58
C THR A 36 -16.63 25.22 -20.22
N GLN A 37 -17.22 26.22 -20.88
CA GLN A 37 -18.66 26.50 -20.76
C GLN A 37 -19.51 25.28 -21.18
N ARG A 38 -19.03 24.50 -22.16
CA ARG A 38 -19.67 23.26 -22.57
C ARG A 38 -19.63 22.22 -21.45
N ASP A 39 -18.49 22.04 -20.79
CA ASP A 39 -18.35 21.12 -19.66
C ASP A 39 -19.31 21.51 -18.53
N LEU A 40 -19.35 22.80 -18.17
CA LEU A 40 -20.28 23.31 -17.17
C LEU A 40 -21.75 23.08 -17.55
N SER A 41 -22.10 23.28 -18.83
CA SER A 41 -23.47 23.04 -19.33
C SER A 41 -23.89 21.58 -19.30
N LEU A 42 -22.94 20.64 -19.29
CA LEU A 42 -23.19 19.21 -19.16
C LEU A 42 -23.19 18.76 -17.71
N ALA A 43 -22.23 19.25 -16.92
CA ALA A 43 -22.07 18.93 -15.51
C ALA A 43 -23.18 19.52 -14.63
N TYR A 44 -23.71 20.66 -15.06
CA TYR A 44 -24.75 21.40 -14.35
C TYR A 44 -25.85 21.84 -15.33
N SER A 45 -26.57 22.92 -15.01
CA SER A 45 -27.66 23.41 -15.85
C SER A 45 -27.17 23.88 -17.23
N PRO A 46 -27.89 23.53 -18.31
CA PRO A 46 -29.14 22.75 -18.32
C PRO A 46 -28.96 21.22 -18.42
N GLY A 47 -27.77 20.72 -18.76
CA GLY A 47 -27.52 19.31 -19.09
C GLY A 47 -27.80 18.32 -17.95
N VAL A 48 -27.55 18.72 -16.70
CA VAL A 48 -27.80 17.88 -15.51
C VAL A 48 -29.28 17.49 -15.35
N ALA A 49 -30.22 18.22 -15.95
CA ALA A 49 -31.64 17.86 -15.92
C ALA A 49 -31.92 16.50 -16.60
N VAL A 50 -31.11 16.13 -17.60
CA VAL A 50 -31.28 14.87 -18.34
C VAL A 50 -31.09 13.63 -17.45
N PRO A 51 -29.96 13.46 -16.73
CA PRO A 51 -29.84 12.34 -15.79
C PRO A 51 -30.84 12.43 -14.63
N VAL A 52 -31.25 13.62 -14.17
CA VAL A 52 -32.31 13.75 -13.15
C VAL A 52 -33.63 13.15 -13.66
N HIS A 53 -34.08 13.49 -14.87
CA HIS A 53 -35.29 12.90 -15.43
C HIS A 53 -35.16 11.40 -15.68
N ALA A 54 -33.99 10.92 -16.09
CA ALA A 54 -33.74 9.49 -16.27
C ALA A 54 -33.83 8.72 -14.95
N ILE A 55 -33.29 9.27 -13.85
CA ILE A 55 -33.37 8.67 -12.50
C ILE A 55 -34.80 8.75 -11.95
N ALA A 56 -35.51 9.86 -12.20
CA ALA A 56 -36.91 9.99 -11.79
C ALA A 56 -37.82 8.97 -12.49
N ALA A 57 -37.52 8.61 -13.74
CA ALA A 57 -38.24 7.58 -14.49
C ALA A 57 -37.84 6.16 -14.09
N ASP A 58 -36.56 5.93 -13.78
CA ASP A 58 -36.00 4.65 -13.35
C ASP A 58 -34.94 4.87 -12.25
N PRO A 59 -35.30 4.71 -10.96
CA PRO A 59 -34.38 4.93 -9.84
C PRO A 59 -33.10 4.08 -9.89
N ALA A 60 -33.11 2.93 -10.58
CA ALA A 60 -31.91 2.10 -10.72
C ALA A 60 -30.79 2.79 -11.53
N ARG A 61 -31.15 3.78 -12.37
CA ARG A 61 -30.19 4.60 -13.13
C ARG A 61 -29.32 5.49 -12.25
N ALA A 62 -29.65 5.66 -10.98
CA ALA A 62 -28.76 6.35 -10.04
C ALA A 62 -27.37 5.70 -10.00
N TYR A 63 -27.29 4.37 -10.16
CA TYR A 63 -26.02 3.65 -10.22
C TYR A 63 -25.24 3.84 -11.53
N ASP A 64 -25.90 4.31 -12.60
CA ASP A 64 -25.29 4.52 -13.92
C ASP A 64 -24.79 5.96 -14.08
N TYR A 65 -25.56 6.93 -13.55
CA TYR A 65 -25.33 8.36 -13.79
C TYR A 65 -24.79 9.11 -12.57
N THR A 66 -24.61 8.45 -11.43
CA THR A 66 -24.05 9.06 -10.22
C THR A 66 -22.97 8.18 -9.60
N ILE A 67 -22.25 8.71 -8.62
CA ILE A 67 -21.23 7.98 -7.87
C ILE A 67 -21.82 6.92 -6.92
N LYS A 68 -23.16 6.86 -6.74
CA LYS A 68 -23.84 5.96 -5.78
C LYS A 68 -23.30 4.53 -5.82
N GLY A 69 -23.04 3.97 -7.00
CA GLY A 69 -22.55 2.59 -7.14
C GLY A 69 -21.14 2.32 -6.63
N ASN A 70 -20.36 3.36 -6.30
CA ASN A 70 -19.01 3.22 -5.77
C ASN A 70 -18.79 3.97 -4.44
N LEU A 71 -19.82 4.64 -3.90
CA LEU A 71 -19.73 5.50 -2.73
C LEU A 71 -20.20 4.79 -1.45
N VAL A 72 -19.35 4.72 -0.43
CA VAL A 72 -19.66 4.17 0.90
C VAL A 72 -19.55 5.25 1.97
N ALA A 73 -20.56 5.35 2.84
CA ALA A 73 -20.48 6.18 4.04
C ALA A 73 -19.83 5.40 5.19
N VAL A 74 -18.77 5.94 5.79
CA VAL A 74 -18.25 5.48 7.08
C VAL A 74 -18.95 6.31 8.16
N ILE A 75 -19.84 5.71 8.93
CA ILE A 75 -20.70 6.42 9.88
C ILE A 75 -20.41 5.97 11.31
N THR A 76 -20.23 6.95 12.20
CA THR A 76 -19.97 6.73 13.63
C THR A 76 -20.66 7.79 14.49
N ASN A 77 -20.81 7.52 15.78
CA ASN A 77 -21.08 8.54 16.80
C ASN A 77 -19.92 8.72 17.80
N GLY A 78 -18.79 8.04 17.57
CA GLY A 78 -17.58 8.16 18.40
C GLY A 78 -17.73 7.63 19.83
N THR A 79 -18.67 6.71 20.07
CA THR A 79 -18.94 6.17 21.41
C THR A 79 -18.01 5.03 21.81
N ALA A 80 -17.25 4.45 20.87
CA ALA A 80 -16.29 3.38 21.12
C ALA A 80 -15.04 3.52 20.22
N ILE A 81 -14.39 4.68 20.24
CA ILE A 81 -13.24 4.98 19.37
C ILE A 81 -12.05 4.11 19.77
N LEU A 82 -11.72 3.11 18.96
CA LEU A 82 -10.59 2.20 19.22
C LEU A 82 -10.66 1.63 20.67
N GLY A 83 -9.56 1.72 21.42
CA GLY A 83 -9.51 1.42 22.87
C GLY A 83 -9.71 2.64 23.78
N LEU A 84 -10.08 3.80 23.23
CA LEU A 84 -10.20 5.07 23.95
C LEU A 84 -11.60 5.31 24.55
N GLY A 85 -12.59 4.55 24.08
CA GLY A 85 -13.98 4.65 24.55
C GLY A 85 -14.72 5.83 23.93
N ASN A 86 -15.65 6.41 24.69
CA ASN A 86 -16.49 7.50 24.22
C ASN A 86 -15.78 8.85 24.36
N LEU A 87 -15.23 9.37 23.26
CA LEU A 87 -14.69 10.73 23.17
C LEU A 87 -15.55 11.66 22.30
N GLY A 88 -16.71 11.17 21.86
CA GLY A 88 -17.68 11.90 21.05
C GLY A 88 -17.37 11.88 19.54
N ALA A 89 -18.39 12.25 18.76
CA ALA A 89 -18.38 12.10 17.31
C ALA A 89 -17.22 12.87 16.64
N LEU A 90 -16.96 14.12 17.03
CA LEU A 90 -15.89 14.92 16.40
C LEU A 90 -14.47 14.32 16.62
N ALA A 91 -14.21 13.76 17.80
CA ALA A 91 -12.91 13.17 18.11
C ALA A 91 -12.64 11.89 17.30
N SER A 92 -13.68 11.24 16.78
CA SER A 92 -13.57 10.06 15.92
C SER A 92 -13.13 10.37 14.49
N LYS A 93 -13.29 11.63 14.05
CA LYS A 93 -13.08 12.05 12.65
C LYS A 93 -11.74 11.60 12.05
N PRO A 94 -10.58 11.74 12.73
CA PRO A 94 -9.32 11.24 12.18
C PRO A 94 -9.35 9.73 11.91
N VAL A 95 -10.01 8.93 12.74
CA VAL A 95 -10.13 7.48 12.52
C VAL A 95 -11.01 7.21 11.29
N MET A 96 -12.13 7.91 11.16
CA MET A 96 -13.07 7.74 10.05
C MET A 96 -12.49 8.17 8.70
N GLU A 97 -11.78 9.30 8.63
CA GLU A 97 -11.03 9.69 7.43
C GLU A 97 -9.99 8.62 7.06
N GLY A 98 -9.35 8.01 8.07
CA GLY A 98 -8.44 6.88 7.87
C GLY A 98 -9.13 5.71 7.20
N LYS A 99 -10.31 5.30 7.68
CA LYS A 99 -11.12 4.22 7.08
C LYS A 99 -11.52 4.55 5.64
N ALA A 100 -11.92 5.78 5.35
CA ALA A 100 -12.23 6.22 3.99
C ALA A 100 -11.02 6.11 3.04
N VAL A 101 -9.82 6.49 3.51
CA VAL A 101 -8.56 6.31 2.74
C VAL A 101 -8.26 4.84 2.50
N LEU A 102 -8.48 3.96 3.48
CA LEU A 102 -8.24 2.51 3.34
C LEU A 102 -9.20 1.89 2.29
N PHE A 103 -10.48 2.27 2.29
CA PHE A 103 -11.44 1.89 1.24
C PHE A 103 -10.91 2.25 -0.15
N LYS A 104 -10.45 3.49 -0.32
CA LYS A 104 -9.93 3.96 -1.60
C LYS A 104 -8.65 3.25 -2.00
N ARG A 105 -7.71 3.10 -1.07
CA ARG A 105 -6.38 2.55 -1.30
C ARG A 105 -6.40 1.07 -1.67
N PHE A 106 -7.17 0.27 -0.95
CA PHE A 106 -7.14 -1.19 -1.08
C PHE A 106 -8.16 -1.73 -2.09
N ALA A 107 -9.28 -1.01 -2.29
CA ALA A 107 -10.40 -1.52 -3.06
C ALA A 107 -10.98 -0.55 -4.10
N ASP A 108 -10.39 0.64 -4.27
CA ASP A 108 -10.92 1.69 -5.16
C ASP A 108 -12.42 1.98 -4.90
N VAL A 109 -12.80 1.96 -3.63
CA VAL A 109 -14.13 2.37 -3.16
C VAL A 109 -14.03 3.83 -2.75
N ASP A 110 -14.89 4.68 -3.33
CA ASP A 110 -14.98 6.07 -2.90
C ASP A 110 -15.72 6.09 -1.56
N SER A 111 -15.20 6.83 -0.58
CA SER A 111 -15.77 6.82 0.76
C SER A 111 -15.69 8.20 1.40
N ILE A 112 -16.69 8.50 2.23
CA ILE A 112 -16.78 9.71 3.03
C ILE A 112 -17.16 9.34 4.45
N ASP A 113 -16.56 10.03 5.40
CA ASP A 113 -16.82 9.93 6.83
C ASP A 113 -18.00 10.84 7.25
N LEU A 114 -18.85 10.32 8.13
CA LEU A 114 -20.01 11.02 8.69
C LEU A 114 -20.10 10.78 10.19
N GLU A 115 -19.77 11.82 10.96
CA GLU A 115 -19.84 11.83 12.41
C GLU A 115 -21.22 12.34 12.89
N LEU A 116 -22.03 11.46 13.50
CA LEU A 116 -23.35 11.81 14.05
C LEU A 116 -23.25 12.08 15.55
N ASP A 117 -23.46 13.33 15.97
CA ASP A 117 -23.43 13.75 17.37
C ASP A 117 -24.73 13.37 18.11
N THR A 118 -24.96 12.07 18.25
CA THR A 118 -26.09 11.51 19.00
C THR A 118 -25.74 10.16 19.64
N GLU A 119 -26.12 9.99 20.90
CA GLU A 119 -26.08 8.69 21.58
C GLU A 119 -27.43 7.95 21.52
N ASP A 120 -28.51 8.59 21.04
CA ASP A 120 -29.81 7.95 20.86
C ASP A 120 -29.80 7.03 19.62
N PRO A 121 -29.96 5.70 19.80
CA PRO A 121 -29.98 4.76 18.68
C PRO A 121 -31.07 5.04 17.65
N GLU A 122 -32.26 5.48 18.07
CA GLU A 122 -33.36 5.73 17.13
C GLU A 122 -33.09 6.96 16.27
N ALA A 123 -32.60 8.05 16.86
CA ALA A 123 -32.14 9.22 16.12
C ALA A 123 -31.01 8.85 15.14
N PHE A 124 -30.05 8.00 15.56
CA PHE A 124 -28.98 7.52 14.70
C PHE A 124 -29.53 6.72 13.51
N ILE A 125 -30.38 5.72 13.77
CA ILE A 125 -31.01 4.88 12.73
C ILE A 125 -31.80 5.75 11.75
N ALA A 126 -32.59 6.70 12.25
CA ALA A 126 -33.38 7.59 11.40
C ALA A 126 -32.50 8.45 10.48
N ALA A 127 -31.41 9.02 11.03
CA ALA A 127 -30.46 9.81 10.25
C ALA A 127 -29.80 8.98 9.14
N VAL A 128 -29.30 7.78 9.46
CA VAL A 128 -28.65 6.91 8.46
C VAL A 128 -29.63 6.42 7.40
N ALA A 129 -30.83 5.97 7.79
CA ALA A 129 -31.83 5.45 6.85
C ALA A 129 -32.27 6.51 5.83
N LEU A 130 -32.41 7.78 6.25
CA LEU A 130 -32.76 8.88 5.35
C LEU A 130 -31.70 9.14 4.27
N MET A 131 -30.45 8.75 4.50
CA MET A 131 -29.34 8.93 3.57
C MET A 131 -29.16 7.78 2.56
N GLU A 132 -30.00 6.73 2.61
CA GLU A 132 -29.92 5.60 1.68
C GLU A 132 -29.78 6.02 0.20
N PRO A 133 -30.50 7.04 -0.32
CA PRO A 133 -30.37 7.43 -1.73
C PRO A 133 -28.95 7.87 -2.12
N SER A 134 -28.16 8.42 -1.19
CA SER A 134 -26.83 8.96 -1.47
C SER A 134 -25.75 7.88 -1.64
N PHE A 135 -25.87 6.76 -0.94
CA PHE A 135 -24.79 5.79 -0.78
C PHE A 135 -25.08 4.45 -1.45
N GLY A 136 -24.03 3.77 -1.91
CA GLY A 136 -24.09 2.38 -2.39
C GLY A 136 -23.94 1.36 -1.26
N GLY A 137 -23.44 1.78 -0.10
CA GLY A 137 -23.35 0.99 1.12
C GLY A 137 -23.00 1.85 2.34
N ILE A 138 -23.21 1.31 3.53
CA ILE A 138 -22.98 1.94 4.83
C ILE A 138 -22.01 1.07 5.64
N ASN A 139 -20.89 1.64 6.05
CA ASN A 139 -19.96 1.05 7.00
C ASN A 139 -20.14 1.71 8.37
N LEU A 140 -20.63 0.96 9.36
CA LEU A 140 -20.77 1.42 10.75
C LEU A 140 -19.46 1.18 11.51
N GLU A 141 -19.03 2.16 12.30
CA GLU A 141 -17.72 2.14 12.95
C GLU A 141 -17.76 2.75 14.36
N ASP A 142 -16.98 2.20 15.30
CA ASP A 142 -16.73 2.77 16.63
C ASP A 142 -18.01 3.13 17.43
N ILE A 143 -19.02 2.24 17.38
CA ILE A 143 -20.29 2.38 18.11
C ILE A 143 -20.31 1.40 19.29
N LYS A 144 -20.62 1.90 20.50
CA LYS A 144 -20.66 1.08 21.72
C LYS A 144 -21.74 -0.01 21.66
N ALA A 145 -21.49 -1.12 22.35
CA ALA A 145 -22.48 -2.16 22.62
C ALA A 145 -23.30 -1.81 23.88
N PRO A 146 -24.59 -2.18 23.94
CA PRO A 146 -25.35 -2.99 22.98
C PRO A 146 -26.00 -2.22 21.81
N GLU A 147 -25.89 -0.89 21.77
CA GLU A 147 -26.55 -0.03 20.79
C GLU A 147 -26.15 -0.37 19.35
N CYS A 148 -24.88 -0.71 19.12
CA CYS A 148 -24.36 -1.12 17.82
C CYS A 148 -25.15 -2.27 17.18
N PHE A 149 -25.64 -3.23 17.98
CA PHE A 149 -26.44 -4.36 17.49
C PHE A 149 -27.84 -3.93 17.05
N ILE A 150 -28.46 -3.04 17.83
CA ILE A 150 -29.80 -2.52 17.55
C ILE A 150 -29.76 -1.68 16.27
N ILE A 151 -28.76 -0.79 16.17
CA ILE A 151 -28.55 0.08 15.02
C ILE A 151 -28.30 -0.74 13.76
N GLU A 152 -27.36 -1.68 13.79
CA GLU A 152 -27.05 -2.48 12.59
C GLU A 152 -28.24 -3.31 12.13
N GLN A 153 -28.92 -4.01 13.06
CA GLN A 153 -30.07 -4.84 12.71
C GLN A 153 -31.20 -4.00 12.09
N ALA A 154 -31.56 -2.88 12.73
CA ALA A 154 -32.61 -2.01 12.23
C ALA A 154 -32.29 -1.41 10.86
N LEU A 155 -31.03 -1.04 10.60
CA LEU A 155 -30.60 -0.51 9.31
C LEU A 155 -30.58 -1.59 8.23
N ARG A 156 -30.10 -2.80 8.54
CA ARG A 156 -30.14 -3.94 7.60
C ARG A 156 -31.55 -4.33 7.19
N ASP A 157 -32.52 -4.20 8.10
CA ASP A 157 -33.93 -4.52 7.83
C ASP A 157 -34.65 -3.41 7.06
N ARG A 158 -34.26 -2.15 7.28
CA ARG A 158 -34.91 -0.96 6.68
C ARG A 158 -34.35 -0.58 5.31
N MET A 159 -33.06 -0.79 5.08
CA MET A 159 -32.35 -0.28 3.90
C MET A 159 -32.19 -1.34 2.81
N ASN A 160 -32.11 -0.92 1.54
CA ASN A 160 -31.90 -1.79 0.39
C ASN A 160 -30.49 -1.64 -0.23
N ILE A 161 -29.51 -1.38 0.63
CA ILE A 161 -28.08 -1.33 0.34
C ILE A 161 -27.30 -2.06 1.46
N PRO A 162 -26.07 -2.53 1.20
CA PRO A 162 -25.24 -3.18 2.20
C PRO A 162 -25.00 -2.28 3.41
N VAL A 163 -25.34 -2.77 4.60
CA VAL A 163 -24.97 -2.19 5.89
C VAL A 163 -24.08 -3.20 6.60
N PHE A 164 -22.90 -2.75 7.04
CA PHE A 164 -21.89 -3.61 7.65
C PHE A 164 -21.19 -2.87 8.79
N HIS A 165 -21.16 -3.46 9.97
CA HIS A 165 -20.36 -2.94 11.08
C HIS A 165 -18.97 -3.59 11.12
N ASP A 166 -17.90 -2.81 10.91
CA ASP A 166 -16.54 -3.36 10.76
C ASP A 166 -16.00 -3.97 12.06
N ASP A 167 -16.15 -3.28 13.19
CA ASP A 167 -15.68 -3.79 14.49
C ASP A 167 -16.29 -5.14 14.87
N GLN A 168 -17.51 -5.41 14.39
CA GLN A 168 -18.19 -6.68 14.57
C GLN A 168 -17.75 -7.70 13.53
N HIS A 169 -18.15 -7.48 12.28
CA HIS A 169 -18.07 -8.49 11.23
C HIS A 169 -16.72 -8.50 10.54
N GLY A 170 -16.03 -7.36 10.45
CA GLY A 170 -14.66 -7.29 9.94
C GLY A 170 -13.72 -8.16 10.77
N THR A 171 -13.73 -7.94 12.09
CA THR A 171 -12.98 -8.78 13.06
C THR A 171 -13.35 -10.25 12.92
N ALA A 172 -14.65 -10.56 12.85
CA ALA A 172 -15.13 -11.93 12.75
C ALA A 172 -14.62 -12.65 11.49
N VAL A 173 -14.68 -12.02 10.32
CA VAL A 173 -14.25 -12.64 9.05
C VAL A 173 -12.76 -12.99 9.07
N ILE A 174 -11.91 -12.10 9.58
CA ILE A 174 -10.46 -12.35 9.62
C ILE A 174 -10.11 -13.39 10.68
N MET A 175 -10.76 -13.32 11.84
CA MET A 175 -10.65 -14.34 12.88
C MET A 175 -11.05 -15.72 12.33
N ALA A 176 -12.18 -15.82 11.64
CA ALA A 176 -12.65 -17.06 11.04
C ALA A 176 -11.66 -17.60 9.99
N ALA A 177 -11.09 -16.74 9.14
CA ALA A 177 -10.06 -17.14 8.19
C ALA A 177 -8.82 -17.74 8.88
N GLY A 178 -8.34 -17.09 9.94
CA GLY A 178 -7.26 -17.60 10.76
C GLY A 178 -7.61 -18.93 11.43
N LEU A 179 -8.81 -19.05 11.97
CA LEU A 179 -9.30 -20.24 12.64
C LEU A 179 -9.38 -21.44 11.68
N ILE A 180 -9.94 -21.24 10.48
CA ILE A 180 -9.98 -22.24 9.40
C ILE A 180 -8.58 -22.79 9.11
N ASN A 181 -7.57 -21.91 9.04
CA ASN A 181 -6.20 -22.31 8.76
C ASN A 181 -5.48 -22.94 9.96
N ALA A 182 -5.72 -22.45 11.17
CA ALA A 182 -5.17 -23.03 12.38
C ALA A 182 -5.71 -24.45 12.64
N LEU A 183 -7.01 -24.67 12.40
CA LEU A 183 -7.63 -26.00 12.47
C LEU A 183 -7.08 -26.93 11.39
N TYR A 184 -6.88 -26.43 10.16
CA TYR A 184 -6.24 -27.18 9.09
C TYR A 184 -4.82 -27.63 9.46
N LEU A 185 -4.00 -26.73 10.00
CA LEU A 185 -2.63 -27.05 10.44
C LEU A 185 -2.58 -28.02 11.62
N THR A 186 -3.58 -27.97 12.48
CA THR A 186 -3.68 -28.89 13.61
C THR A 186 -4.43 -30.18 13.28
N GLY A 187 -4.97 -30.34 12.06
CA GLY A 187 -5.71 -31.55 11.68
C GLY A 187 -6.97 -31.77 12.50
N ARG A 188 -7.61 -30.69 12.99
CA ARG A 188 -8.85 -30.74 13.76
C ARG A 188 -10.06 -30.52 12.85
N GLU A 189 -11.13 -31.25 13.10
CA GLU A 189 -12.43 -31.00 12.48
C GLU A 189 -13.25 -30.04 13.35
N MET A 190 -13.90 -29.04 12.75
CA MET A 190 -14.65 -28.01 13.49
C MET A 190 -15.72 -28.56 14.44
N LYS A 191 -16.31 -29.72 14.10
CA LYS A 191 -17.35 -30.39 14.89
C LYS A 191 -16.86 -30.93 16.24
N ASP A 192 -15.54 -31.10 16.40
CA ASP A 192 -14.91 -31.70 17.59
C ASP A 192 -14.13 -30.66 18.41
N VAL A 193 -14.20 -29.37 18.04
CA VAL A 193 -13.40 -28.29 18.63
C VAL A 193 -14.09 -27.66 19.84
N ARG A 194 -13.39 -27.63 20.97
CA ARG A 194 -13.80 -26.85 22.15
C ARG A 194 -13.20 -25.45 22.09
N MET A 195 -14.07 -24.44 22.02
CA MET A 195 -13.68 -23.04 21.91
C MET A 195 -14.09 -22.27 23.15
N VAL A 196 -13.17 -21.48 23.69
CA VAL A 196 -13.42 -20.54 24.78
C VAL A 196 -13.27 -19.13 24.25
N VAL A 197 -14.26 -18.29 24.52
CA VAL A 197 -14.27 -16.89 24.12
C VAL A 197 -14.28 -16.03 25.37
N ASN A 198 -13.32 -15.13 25.51
CA ASN A 198 -13.27 -14.17 26.60
C ASN A 198 -13.59 -12.76 26.09
N GLY A 199 -14.68 -12.20 26.61
CA GLY A 199 -15.31 -10.99 26.09
C GLY A 199 -16.72 -11.28 25.60
N ALA A 200 -17.66 -10.37 25.88
CA ALA A 200 -19.05 -10.48 25.44
C ALA A 200 -19.56 -9.16 24.83
N GLY A 201 -18.65 -8.40 24.22
CA GLY A 201 -18.93 -7.19 23.44
C GLY A 201 -19.26 -7.50 21.97
N ALA A 202 -19.35 -6.43 21.17
CA ALA A 202 -19.74 -6.48 19.76
C ALA A 202 -18.91 -7.48 18.93
N ALA A 203 -17.58 -7.33 18.93
CA ALA A 203 -16.67 -8.20 18.22
C ALA A 203 -16.76 -9.67 18.69
N ALA A 204 -16.84 -9.91 19.99
CA ALA A 204 -16.85 -11.26 20.56
C ALA A 204 -18.12 -12.04 20.18
N ILE A 205 -19.27 -11.39 20.21
CA ILE A 205 -20.54 -12.00 19.78
C ILE A 205 -20.53 -12.28 18.28
N ALA A 206 -20.07 -11.34 17.45
CA ALA A 206 -19.98 -11.54 16.00
C ALA A 206 -18.99 -12.65 15.62
N CYS A 207 -17.81 -12.68 16.25
CA CYS A 207 -16.83 -13.75 16.10
C CYS A 207 -17.40 -15.11 16.49
N THR A 208 -18.12 -15.17 17.61
CA THR A 208 -18.76 -16.40 18.08
C THR A 208 -19.84 -16.88 17.12
N ALA A 209 -20.67 -15.97 16.61
CA ALA A 209 -21.71 -16.28 15.64
C ALA A 209 -21.08 -16.86 14.36
N LEU A 210 -20.08 -16.20 13.79
CA LEU A 210 -19.42 -16.65 12.58
C LEU A 210 -18.66 -17.98 12.78
N ALA A 211 -18.02 -18.18 13.94
CA ALA A 211 -17.40 -19.46 14.31
C ALA A 211 -18.43 -20.62 14.29
N LYS A 212 -19.65 -20.37 14.76
CA LYS A 212 -20.76 -21.34 14.65
C LYS A 212 -21.20 -21.53 13.20
N SER A 213 -21.32 -20.44 12.43
CA SER A 213 -21.72 -20.47 11.00
C SER A 213 -20.75 -21.28 10.13
N ILE A 214 -19.44 -21.24 10.41
CA ILE A 214 -18.45 -22.05 9.68
C ILE A 214 -18.44 -23.53 10.09
N GLY A 215 -19.04 -23.88 11.24
CA GLY A 215 -19.27 -25.29 11.62
C GLY A 215 -18.90 -25.69 13.04
N ILE A 216 -18.49 -24.77 13.94
CA ILE A 216 -18.24 -25.12 15.35
C ILE A 216 -19.58 -25.31 16.08
N PRO A 217 -19.83 -26.44 16.76
CA PRO A 217 -21.09 -26.68 17.43
C PRO A 217 -21.32 -25.68 18.56
N GLY A 218 -22.53 -25.12 18.63
CA GLY A 218 -22.83 -24.05 19.59
C GLY A 218 -22.67 -24.46 21.06
N ASN A 219 -22.83 -25.74 21.39
CA ASN A 219 -22.64 -26.30 22.73
C ASN A 219 -21.15 -26.52 23.10
N GLN A 220 -20.23 -26.40 22.13
CA GLN A 220 -18.79 -26.49 22.36
C GLN A 220 -18.10 -25.12 22.43
N VAL A 221 -18.88 -24.03 22.37
CA VAL A 221 -18.38 -22.66 22.56
C VAL A 221 -18.78 -22.14 23.93
N ILE A 222 -17.80 -21.89 24.80
CA ILE A 222 -18.02 -21.29 26.12
C ILE A 222 -17.65 -19.81 26.08
N LEU A 223 -18.65 -18.94 26.23
CA LEU A 223 -18.47 -17.48 26.29
C LEU A 223 -18.29 -17.02 27.74
N CYS A 224 -17.29 -16.19 28.00
CA CYS A 224 -17.01 -15.58 29.30
C CYS A 224 -17.12 -14.06 29.21
N ASP A 225 -17.68 -13.42 30.25
CA ASP A 225 -17.66 -11.97 30.43
C ASP A 225 -16.97 -11.58 31.74
N SER A 226 -17.06 -10.31 32.13
CA SER A 226 -16.43 -9.79 33.35
C SER A 226 -16.93 -10.44 34.65
N LYS A 227 -18.00 -11.24 34.62
CA LYS A 227 -18.52 -11.99 35.77
C LYS A 227 -18.29 -13.50 35.67
N GLY A 228 -17.58 -13.96 34.64
CA GLY A 228 -17.28 -15.38 34.41
C GLY A 228 -18.08 -15.99 33.26
N VAL A 229 -18.28 -17.31 33.31
CA VAL A 229 -18.91 -18.09 32.23
C VAL A 229 -20.38 -17.69 32.04
N ILE A 230 -20.83 -17.60 30.80
CA ILE A 230 -22.25 -17.43 30.44
C ILE A 230 -22.87 -18.84 30.30
N TYR A 231 -23.56 -19.27 31.35
CA TYR A 231 -24.16 -20.61 31.45
C TYR A 231 -25.69 -20.54 31.59
N GLN A 232 -26.38 -21.63 31.26
CA GLN A 232 -27.84 -21.74 31.42
C GLN A 232 -28.25 -21.61 32.89
N GLY A 233 -29.14 -20.67 33.19
CA GLY A 233 -29.58 -20.38 34.56
C GLY A 233 -28.79 -19.27 35.26
N ARG A 234 -27.77 -18.69 34.62
CA ARG A 234 -27.13 -17.45 35.10
C ARG A 234 -28.09 -16.28 35.00
N THR A 235 -28.23 -15.50 36.07
CA THR A 235 -29.10 -14.31 36.12
C THR A 235 -28.33 -12.99 36.10
N GLU A 236 -27.09 -12.97 36.60
CA GLU A 236 -26.28 -11.74 36.68
C GLU A 236 -25.67 -11.36 35.32
N GLY A 237 -25.93 -10.12 34.87
CA GLY A 237 -25.25 -9.51 33.71
C GLY A 237 -25.63 -10.10 32.34
N ILE A 238 -26.74 -10.84 32.27
CA ILE A 238 -27.27 -11.44 31.05
C ILE A 238 -28.22 -10.47 30.32
N ASN A 239 -28.02 -10.32 29.01
CA ASN A 239 -28.92 -9.63 28.09
C ASN A 239 -29.35 -10.59 26.96
N GLN A 240 -30.24 -10.15 26.06
CA GLN A 240 -30.77 -11.00 24.97
C GLN A 240 -29.68 -11.54 24.04
N TRP A 241 -28.61 -10.78 23.83
CA TRP A 241 -27.51 -11.17 22.94
C TRP A 241 -26.63 -12.22 23.60
N LYS A 242 -26.33 -12.05 24.90
CA LYS A 242 -25.55 -13.02 25.69
C LYS A 242 -26.30 -14.33 25.94
N SER A 243 -27.61 -14.27 26.21
CA SER A 243 -28.40 -15.46 26.52
C SER A 243 -28.44 -16.46 25.35
N ALA A 244 -28.36 -15.99 24.11
CA ALA A 244 -28.26 -16.83 22.92
C ALA A 244 -26.97 -17.69 22.87
N HIS A 245 -25.97 -17.36 23.69
CA HIS A 245 -24.71 -18.10 23.79
C HIS A 245 -24.56 -18.84 25.14
N ALA A 246 -25.61 -18.90 25.96
CA ALA A 246 -25.58 -19.64 27.21
C ALA A 246 -25.56 -21.16 26.97
N VAL A 247 -24.55 -21.83 27.53
CA VAL A 247 -24.35 -23.29 27.41
C VAL A 247 -24.61 -23.99 28.74
N ASP A 248 -25.03 -25.25 28.67
CA ASP A 248 -25.12 -26.12 29.84
C ASP A 248 -23.72 -26.62 30.23
N THR A 249 -23.19 -26.14 31.35
CA THR A 249 -21.83 -26.42 31.82
C THR A 249 -21.68 -26.18 33.32
N GLU A 250 -20.77 -26.91 33.96
CA GLU A 250 -20.36 -26.70 35.34
C GLU A 250 -19.27 -25.64 35.51
N ALA A 251 -18.62 -25.22 34.42
CA ALA A 251 -17.59 -24.17 34.46
C ALA A 251 -18.19 -22.84 34.95
N ARG A 252 -17.45 -22.11 35.81
CA ARG A 252 -17.89 -20.81 36.35
C ARG A 252 -16.90 -19.70 36.07
N THR A 253 -15.61 -20.00 36.06
CA THR A 253 -14.55 -19.04 35.79
C THR A 253 -13.93 -19.25 34.40
N LEU A 254 -13.19 -18.24 33.90
CA LEU A 254 -12.40 -18.38 32.67
C LEU A 254 -11.38 -19.52 32.80
N ALA A 255 -10.72 -19.66 33.96
CA ALA A 255 -9.80 -20.76 34.24
C ALA A 255 -10.49 -22.13 34.12
N ASP A 256 -11.75 -22.24 34.54
CA ASP A 256 -12.51 -23.50 34.40
C ASP A 256 -12.79 -23.84 32.94
N ALA A 257 -13.18 -22.83 32.14
CA ALA A 257 -13.49 -23.01 30.73
C ALA A 257 -12.24 -23.38 29.91
N MET A 258 -11.07 -22.82 30.26
CA MET A 258 -9.81 -23.03 29.54
C MET A 258 -9.27 -24.47 29.63
N ARG A 259 -9.65 -25.24 30.66
CA ARG A 259 -9.17 -26.62 30.84
C ARG A 259 -9.58 -27.51 29.68
N GLY A 260 -8.58 -27.99 28.94
CA GLY A 260 -8.77 -28.84 27.76
C GLY A 260 -9.40 -28.14 26.56
N ALA A 261 -9.43 -26.80 26.53
CA ALA A 261 -9.88 -26.05 25.37
C ALA A 261 -8.88 -26.19 24.20
N ASP A 262 -9.39 -26.32 22.97
CA ASP A 262 -8.58 -26.34 21.75
C ASP A 262 -8.27 -24.93 21.27
N VAL A 263 -9.25 -24.04 21.40
CA VAL A 263 -9.21 -22.66 20.90
C VAL A 263 -9.52 -21.69 22.03
N PHE A 264 -8.68 -20.66 22.17
CA PHE A 264 -8.99 -19.47 22.96
C PHE A 264 -9.11 -18.27 22.02
N LEU A 265 -10.19 -17.50 22.18
CA LEU A 265 -10.41 -16.22 21.52
C LEU A 265 -10.61 -15.13 22.58
N GLY A 266 -9.62 -14.25 22.74
CA GLY A 266 -9.67 -13.07 23.58
C GLY A 266 -10.06 -11.84 22.77
N LEU A 267 -11.15 -11.18 23.19
CA LEU A 267 -11.64 -9.89 22.70
C LEU A 267 -12.06 -9.06 23.93
N SER A 268 -11.10 -8.86 24.83
CA SER A 268 -11.33 -8.40 26.19
C SER A 268 -10.31 -7.35 26.62
N VAL A 269 -9.58 -7.59 27.73
CA VAL A 269 -8.64 -6.64 28.34
C VAL A 269 -7.27 -7.28 28.54
N GLU A 270 -6.25 -6.43 28.59
CA GLU A 270 -4.88 -6.84 28.88
C GLU A 270 -4.78 -7.69 30.15
N GLY A 271 -3.98 -8.76 30.10
CA GLY A 271 -3.66 -9.60 31.26
C GLY A 271 -4.80 -10.50 31.76
N ALA A 272 -5.88 -10.66 31.00
CA ALA A 272 -7.01 -11.50 31.39
C ALA A 272 -6.68 -13.01 31.43
N VAL A 273 -5.60 -13.45 30.78
CA VAL A 273 -5.19 -14.87 30.69
C VAL A 273 -3.87 -15.09 31.41
N SER A 274 -3.83 -16.08 32.30
CA SER A 274 -2.61 -16.46 33.02
C SER A 274 -1.84 -17.59 32.34
N ALA A 275 -0.58 -17.77 32.74
CA ALA A 275 0.27 -18.87 32.27
C ALA A 275 -0.34 -20.24 32.56
N GLU A 276 -0.94 -20.41 33.74
CA GLU A 276 -1.58 -21.66 34.18
C GLU A 276 -2.80 -22.00 33.33
N MET A 277 -3.57 -20.99 32.89
CA MET A 277 -4.71 -21.22 31.99
C MET A 277 -4.23 -21.78 30.64
N VAL A 278 -3.14 -21.23 30.09
CA VAL A 278 -2.55 -21.70 28.82
C VAL A 278 -1.99 -23.11 28.95
N ASP A 279 -1.31 -23.43 30.06
CA ASP A 279 -0.80 -24.77 30.33
C ASP A 279 -1.93 -25.81 30.37
N SER A 280 -3.10 -25.43 30.92
CA SER A 280 -4.27 -26.30 31.04
C SER A 280 -5.01 -26.62 29.74
N MET A 281 -4.68 -25.95 28.62
CA MET A 281 -5.32 -26.15 27.31
C MET A 281 -4.90 -27.46 26.64
N ALA A 282 -5.66 -27.90 25.63
CA ALA A 282 -5.35 -29.10 24.84
C ALA A 282 -3.99 -29.02 24.10
N PRO A 283 -3.37 -30.16 23.70
CA PRO A 283 -2.17 -30.21 22.85
C PRO A 283 -2.30 -29.33 21.58
N ARG A 284 -1.26 -28.61 21.17
CA ARG A 284 -1.25 -27.61 20.07
C ARG A 284 -2.45 -26.64 20.13
N PRO A 285 -2.55 -25.77 21.15
CA PRO A 285 -3.69 -24.91 21.30
C PRO A 285 -3.62 -23.77 20.28
N ILE A 286 -4.78 -23.27 19.90
CA ILE A 286 -4.94 -22.11 19.02
C ILE A 286 -5.34 -20.94 19.92
N ILE A 287 -4.50 -19.90 19.99
CA ILE A 287 -4.68 -18.80 20.94
C ILE A 287 -4.72 -17.48 20.17
N PHE A 288 -5.90 -16.89 20.07
CA PHE A 288 -6.12 -15.60 19.44
C PHE A 288 -6.32 -14.56 20.55
N ALA A 289 -5.29 -13.80 20.89
CA ALA A 289 -5.32 -12.77 21.91
C ALA A 289 -5.40 -11.38 21.25
N LEU A 290 -6.62 -10.89 21.03
CA LEU A 290 -6.91 -9.79 20.11
C LEU A 290 -7.19 -8.46 20.82
N ALA A 291 -7.03 -8.37 22.14
CA ALA A 291 -7.08 -7.09 22.85
C ALA A 291 -6.00 -6.11 22.34
N ASN A 292 -6.37 -4.83 22.23
CA ASN A 292 -5.49 -3.74 21.82
C ASN A 292 -5.45 -2.64 22.89
N PRO A 293 -4.30 -1.94 23.06
CA PRO A 293 -3.03 -2.14 22.36
C PRO A 293 -2.22 -3.34 22.89
N ASN A 294 -2.56 -3.86 24.07
CA ASN A 294 -1.89 -4.99 24.69
C ASN A 294 -2.82 -6.22 24.71
N PRO A 295 -2.33 -7.40 24.26
CA PRO A 295 -3.13 -8.61 24.20
C PRO A 295 -3.45 -9.16 25.60
N GLU A 296 -4.44 -10.06 25.69
CA GLU A 296 -4.80 -10.78 26.91
C GLU A 296 -3.61 -11.52 27.55
N ILE A 297 -2.71 -12.02 26.71
CA ILE A 297 -1.44 -12.65 27.08
C ILE A 297 -0.42 -12.44 25.96
N GLN A 298 0.84 -12.19 26.33
CA GLN A 298 1.91 -11.96 25.36
C GLN A 298 2.30 -13.26 24.62
N PRO A 299 2.52 -13.22 23.30
CA PRO A 299 2.94 -14.40 22.52
C PRO A 299 4.20 -15.09 23.06
N GLU A 300 5.14 -14.34 23.63
CA GLU A 300 6.36 -14.89 24.22
C GLU A 300 6.07 -15.76 25.44
N VAL A 301 5.12 -15.32 26.28
CA VAL A 301 4.68 -16.09 27.45
C VAL A 301 4.01 -17.37 27.00
N VAL A 302 3.13 -17.29 25.99
CA VAL A 302 2.49 -18.47 25.40
C VAL A 302 3.53 -19.45 24.86
N LYS A 303 4.48 -18.99 24.04
CA LYS A 303 5.48 -19.85 23.40
C LYS A 303 6.45 -20.49 24.40
N ALA A 304 6.70 -19.85 25.54
CA ALA A 304 7.53 -20.43 26.62
C ALA A 304 6.85 -21.64 27.29
N ILE A 305 5.52 -21.63 27.39
CA ILE A 305 4.72 -22.70 28.03
C ILE A 305 4.31 -23.75 26.99
N ARG A 306 3.83 -23.28 25.84
CA ARG A 306 3.27 -24.05 24.72
C ARG A 306 3.98 -23.67 23.42
N PRO A 307 5.21 -24.17 23.20
CA PRO A 307 5.95 -23.92 21.95
C PRO A 307 5.21 -24.46 20.72
N ASP A 308 4.28 -25.40 20.95
CA ASP A 308 3.41 -26.03 19.97
C ASP A 308 2.15 -25.21 19.62
N ALA A 309 1.95 -24.04 20.24
CA ALA A 309 0.78 -23.19 20.01
C ALA A 309 0.86 -22.38 18.72
N ILE A 310 -0.32 -22.23 18.08
CA ILE A 310 -0.54 -21.23 17.04
C ILE A 310 -1.10 -19.99 17.72
N VAL A 311 -0.41 -18.87 17.58
CA VAL A 311 -0.76 -17.61 18.25
C VAL A 311 -1.08 -16.55 17.20
N ALA A 312 -2.16 -15.80 17.42
CA ALA A 312 -2.54 -14.65 16.62
C ALA A 312 -2.89 -13.46 17.54
N THR A 313 -2.62 -12.24 17.08
CA THR A 313 -2.91 -11.01 17.84
C THR A 313 -3.49 -9.93 16.93
N GLY A 314 -3.97 -8.83 17.51
CA GLY A 314 -4.34 -7.63 16.74
C GLY A 314 -3.14 -6.78 16.28
N ARG A 315 -1.93 -7.06 16.77
CA ARG A 315 -0.76 -6.21 16.56
C ARG A 315 0.04 -6.61 15.32
N SER A 316 0.58 -5.61 14.63
CA SER A 316 1.37 -5.78 13.39
C SER A 316 2.79 -6.28 13.61
N ASP A 317 3.32 -6.18 14.83
CA ASP A 317 4.67 -6.63 15.17
C ASP A 317 4.75 -8.13 15.49
N TYR A 318 3.61 -8.82 15.59
CA TYR A 318 3.54 -10.26 15.78
C TYR A 318 3.11 -11.00 14.51
N ALA A 319 3.49 -12.27 14.43
CA ALA A 319 2.98 -13.18 13.41
C ALA A 319 1.44 -13.30 13.52
N ASN A 320 0.79 -13.65 12.39
CA ASN A 320 -0.64 -13.88 12.31
C ASN A 320 -1.49 -12.69 12.82
N GLN A 321 -1.26 -11.49 12.30
CA GLN A 321 -2.08 -10.33 12.66
C GLN A 321 -3.54 -10.49 12.18
N ILE A 322 -4.50 -10.44 13.11
CA ILE A 322 -5.93 -10.32 12.81
C ILE A 322 -6.23 -8.82 12.62
N ASN A 323 -6.31 -8.37 11.37
CA ASN A 323 -6.55 -6.97 11.04
C ASN A 323 -7.72 -6.81 10.07
N ASN A 324 -8.71 -6.00 10.46
CA ASN A 324 -9.96 -5.77 9.71
C ASN A 324 -9.73 -5.22 8.30
N VAL A 325 -8.57 -4.59 8.03
CA VAL A 325 -8.19 -4.10 6.70
C VAL A 325 -8.20 -5.21 5.62
N LEU A 326 -8.03 -6.47 6.02
CA LEU A 326 -8.10 -7.63 5.14
C LEU A 326 -9.54 -7.98 4.71
N GLY A 327 -10.54 -7.36 5.35
CA GLY A 327 -11.96 -7.69 5.20
C GLY A 327 -12.73 -6.57 4.53
N PHE A 328 -13.03 -5.49 5.26
CA PHE A 328 -14.04 -4.51 4.86
C PHE A 328 -13.85 -3.92 3.46
N PRO A 329 -12.64 -3.53 2.99
CA PRO A 329 -12.52 -2.89 1.67
C PRO A 329 -12.98 -3.86 0.57
N TYR A 330 -12.60 -5.13 0.71
CA TYR A 330 -12.83 -6.15 -0.29
C TYR A 330 -14.24 -6.74 -0.23
N ILE A 331 -14.83 -6.84 0.96
CA ILE A 331 -16.23 -7.24 1.13
C ILE A 331 -17.14 -6.22 0.45
N PHE A 332 -16.92 -4.92 0.71
CA PHE A 332 -17.68 -3.87 0.02
C PHE A 332 -17.43 -3.86 -1.47
N ARG A 333 -16.19 -4.04 -1.95
CA ARG A 333 -15.92 -4.11 -3.40
C ARG A 333 -16.79 -5.15 -4.09
N GLY A 334 -16.82 -6.37 -3.55
CA GLY A 334 -17.62 -7.46 -4.09
C GLY A 334 -19.12 -7.17 -4.02
N ALA A 335 -19.59 -6.64 -2.89
CA ALA A 335 -21.00 -6.28 -2.68
C ALA A 335 -21.46 -5.16 -3.63
N LEU A 336 -20.66 -4.11 -3.80
CA LEU A 336 -20.95 -2.96 -4.68
C LEU A 336 -20.96 -3.35 -6.15
N ASP A 337 -20.01 -4.16 -6.60
CA ASP A 337 -19.89 -4.57 -8.01
C ASP A 337 -21.10 -5.36 -8.50
N VAL A 338 -21.75 -6.12 -7.62
CA VAL A 338 -23.00 -6.84 -7.92
C VAL A 338 -24.26 -6.12 -7.45
N ARG A 339 -24.13 -4.88 -6.96
CA ARG A 339 -25.21 -4.06 -6.39
C ARG A 339 -26.02 -4.83 -5.34
N ALA A 340 -25.34 -5.56 -4.47
CA ALA A 340 -25.97 -6.36 -3.42
C ALA A 340 -26.93 -5.51 -2.58
N THR A 341 -28.04 -6.09 -2.13
CA THR A 341 -29.01 -5.41 -1.26
C THR A 341 -28.62 -5.46 0.22
N THR A 342 -27.74 -6.40 0.59
CA THR A 342 -27.23 -6.58 1.95
C THR A 342 -25.88 -7.29 1.92
N VAL A 343 -25.18 -7.34 3.05
CA VAL A 343 -24.09 -8.32 3.29
C VAL A 343 -24.65 -9.38 4.22
N ASN A 344 -24.90 -10.57 3.66
CA ASN A 344 -25.47 -11.69 4.42
C ASN A 344 -24.37 -12.59 5.01
N GLU A 345 -24.78 -13.64 5.74
CA GLU A 345 -23.85 -14.51 6.43
C GLU A 345 -23.00 -15.35 5.47
N GLU A 346 -23.59 -15.84 4.37
CA GLU A 346 -22.88 -16.62 3.35
C GLU A 346 -21.76 -15.80 2.68
N MET A 347 -21.98 -14.50 2.47
CA MET A 347 -20.94 -13.60 1.96
C MET A 347 -19.77 -13.46 2.93
N LYS A 348 -20.02 -13.39 4.25
CA LYS A 348 -18.96 -13.32 5.28
C LYS A 348 -18.18 -14.63 5.35
N VAL A 349 -18.87 -15.77 5.31
CA VAL A 349 -18.26 -17.11 5.27
C VAL A 349 -17.42 -17.27 4.00
N ALA A 350 -17.92 -16.85 2.84
CA ALA A 350 -17.18 -16.89 1.58
C ALA A 350 -15.91 -16.03 1.64
N ALA A 351 -15.98 -14.83 2.23
CA ALA A 351 -14.80 -13.99 2.45
C ALA A 351 -13.77 -14.67 3.35
N ALA A 352 -14.19 -15.27 4.48
CA ALA A 352 -13.30 -15.97 5.40
C ALA A 352 -12.58 -17.15 4.74
N HIS A 353 -13.32 -17.96 3.97
CA HIS A 353 -12.73 -19.05 3.19
C HIS A 353 -11.75 -18.54 2.12
N ALA A 354 -12.10 -17.49 1.39
CA ALA A 354 -11.25 -16.93 0.34
C ALA A 354 -9.91 -16.42 0.90
N ILE A 355 -9.94 -15.75 2.06
CA ILE A 355 -8.74 -15.27 2.77
C ILE A 355 -7.91 -16.46 3.26
N ALA A 356 -8.56 -17.47 3.85
CA ALA A 356 -7.89 -18.66 4.35
C ALA A 356 -7.19 -19.45 3.23
N GLU A 357 -7.87 -19.66 2.11
CA GLU A 357 -7.33 -20.31 0.92
C GLU A 357 -6.17 -19.53 0.31
N LEU A 358 -6.26 -18.19 0.27
CA LEU A 358 -5.19 -17.34 -0.25
C LEU A 358 -3.88 -17.49 0.54
N ALA A 359 -3.95 -17.57 1.86
CA ALA A 359 -2.78 -17.81 2.71
C ALA A 359 -2.10 -19.16 2.43
N ARG A 360 -2.85 -20.17 1.98
CA ARG A 360 -2.31 -21.49 1.61
C ARG A 360 -1.61 -21.49 0.26
N GLN A 361 -1.93 -20.53 -0.61
CA GLN A 361 -1.30 -20.42 -1.92
C GLN A 361 0.13 -19.90 -1.80
N ARG A 362 1.00 -20.32 -2.71
CA ARG A 362 2.37 -19.80 -2.79
C ARG A 362 2.33 -18.29 -2.95
N VAL A 363 2.97 -17.59 -2.01
CA VAL A 363 3.14 -16.13 -2.06
C VAL A 363 4.09 -15.80 -3.23
N PRO A 364 3.70 -14.93 -4.18
CA PRO A 364 4.60 -14.45 -5.22
C PRO A 364 5.85 -13.81 -4.59
N GLU A 365 7.02 -13.95 -5.23
CA GLU A 365 8.28 -13.43 -4.68
C GLU A 365 8.25 -11.92 -4.44
N GLU A 366 7.52 -11.18 -5.29
CA GLU A 366 7.26 -9.73 -5.17
C GLU A 366 6.55 -9.36 -3.87
N VAL A 367 5.63 -10.21 -3.38
CA VAL A 367 4.90 -9.99 -2.13
C VAL A 367 5.74 -10.44 -0.93
N ALA A 368 6.51 -11.53 -1.07
CA ALA A 368 7.44 -11.98 -0.04
C ALA A 368 8.56 -10.96 0.24
N ALA A 369 9.00 -10.22 -0.79
CA ALA A 369 9.96 -9.14 -0.67
C ALA A 369 9.40 -7.94 0.13
N ALA A 370 8.10 -7.67 0.02
CA ALA A 370 7.39 -6.64 0.78
C ALA A 370 7.22 -6.95 2.28
N TYR A 371 7.52 -8.18 2.73
CA TYR A 371 7.30 -8.61 4.11
C TYR A 371 8.55 -9.23 4.76
N GLY A 372 9.72 -8.60 4.55
CA GLY A 372 10.95 -8.97 5.26
C GLY A 372 11.77 -10.10 4.62
N GLY A 373 11.54 -10.41 3.33
CA GLY A 373 12.49 -11.19 2.51
C GLY A 373 12.56 -12.69 2.78
N LYS A 374 11.73 -13.24 3.68
CA LYS A 374 11.44 -14.68 3.72
C LYS A 374 10.08 -14.88 3.06
N ALA A 375 10.00 -15.72 2.04
CA ALA A 375 8.71 -16.17 1.53
C ALA A 375 7.94 -16.80 2.70
N SER A 376 6.97 -16.06 3.26
CA SER A 376 6.10 -16.56 4.31
C SER A 376 5.38 -17.77 3.74
N ARG A 377 5.80 -18.95 4.20
CA ARG A 377 5.18 -20.22 3.82
C ARG A 377 4.06 -20.46 4.81
N PHE A 378 2.93 -20.89 4.28
CA PHE A 378 1.81 -21.36 5.08
C PHE A 378 2.28 -22.29 6.20
N GLY A 379 1.93 -21.95 7.44
CA GLY A 379 2.43 -22.62 8.64
C GLY A 379 2.00 -21.94 9.94
N PRO A 380 2.47 -22.41 11.11
CA PRO A 380 2.04 -21.90 12.41
C PRO A 380 2.21 -20.39 12.62
N ASP A 381 3.20 -19.79 11.96
CA ASP A 381 3.48 -18.34 12.03
C ASP A 381 2.99 -17.57 10.79
N TYR A 382 2.22 -18.22 9.90
CA TYR A 382 1.58 -17.61 8.75
C TYR A 382 0.28 -18.33 8.36
N ILE A 383 -0.82 -17.96 9.03
CA ILE A 383 -2.17 -18.51 8.82
C ILE A 383 -3.11 -17.54 8.10
N ILE A 384 -2.73 -16.27 7.91
CA ILE A 384 -3.53 -15.22 7.28
C ILE A 384 -2.61 -14.43 6.33
N PRO A 385 -3.08 -14.01 5.15
CA PRO A 385 -2.27 -13.22 4.23
C PRO A 385 -2.02 -11.82 4.80
N ALA A 386 -0.95 -11.20 4.35
CA ALA A 386 -0.60 -9.89 4.85
C ALA A 386 -1.47 -8.76 4.21
N PRO A 387 -1.72 -7.62 4.90
CA PRO A 387 -2.63 -6.55 4.44
C PRO A 387 -2.43 -6.01 3.03
N PHE A 388 -1.20 -5.97 2.54
CA PHE A 388 -0.81 -5.44 1.23
C PHE A 388 -0.62 -6.54 0.18
N ASP A 389 -1.08 -7.77 0.44
CA ASP A 389 -1.09 -8.82 -0.57
C ASP A 389 -1.98 -8.39 -1.75
N PRO A 390 -1.41 -8.10 -2.94
CA PRO A 390 -2.17 -7.59 -4.08
C PRO A 390 -3.19 -8.60 -4.60
N ARG A 391 -3.09 -9.89 -4.22
CA ARG A 391 -4.05 -10.92 -4.62
C ARG A 391 -5.39 -10.79 -3.90
N LEU A 392 -5.46 -10.04 -2.80
CA LEU A 392 -6.69 -9.84 -2.02
C LEU A 392 -7.79 -9.17 -2.86
N ILE A 393 -7.44 -8.18 -3.70
CA ILE A 393 -8.42 -7.45 -4.52
C ILE A 393 -9.14 -8.34 -5.54
N GLU A 394 -8.52 -9.44 -5.94
CA GLU A 394 -9.15 -10.39 -6.85
C GLU A 394 -9.91 -11.49 -6.13
N THR A 395 -9.37 -11.92 -4.99
CA THR A 395 -9.78 -13.18 -4.36
C THR A 395 -11.02 -12.97 -3.51
N VAL A 396 -11.01 -11.96 -2.64
CA VAL A 396 -12.09 -11.72 -1.68
C VAL A 396 -13.33 -11.13 -2.37
N PRO A 397 -13.24 -10.07 -3.20
CA PRO A 397 -14.42 -9.51 -3.86
C PRO A 397 -15.12 -10.52 -4.77
N MET A 398 -14.37 -11.38 -5.46
CA MET A 398 -14.91 -12.44 -6.30
C MET A 398 -15.72 -13.46 -5.49
N ALA A 399 -15.20 -13.90 -4.34
CA ALA A 399 -15.91 -14.83 -3.47
C ALA A 399 -17.20 -14.22 -2.89
N VAL A 400 -17.13 -12.96 -2.46
CA VAL A 400 -18.27 -12.21 -1.93
C VAL A 400 -19.33 -11.98 -3.02
N ALA A 401 -18.93 -11.57 -4.21
CA ALA A 401 -19.82 -11.38 -5.35
C ALA A 401 -20.53 -12.69 -5.75
N ARG A 402 -19.80 -13.81 -5.80
CA ARG A 402 -20.38 -15.14 -6.06
C ARG A 402 -21.38 -15.56 -4.99
N ALA A 403 -21.07 -15.35 -3.71
CA ALA A 403 -21.99 -15.63 -2.62
C ALA A 403 -23.27 -14.78 -2.73
N ALA A 404 -23.13 -13.48 -3.00
CA ALA A 404 -24.26 -12.57 -3.20
C ALA A 404 -25.16 -13.00 -4.39
N MET A 405 -24.56 -13.47 -5.48
CA MET A 405 -25.28 -14.03 -6.62
C MET A 405 -26.01 -15.32 -6.25
N THR A 406 -25.35 -16.21 -5.50
CA THR A 406 -25.89 -17.52 -5.09
C THR A 406 -27.08 -17.37 -4.16
N THR A 407 -27.02 -16.42 -3.21
CA THR A 407 -28.11 -16.18 -2.25
C THR A 407 -29.21 -15.26 -2.78
N GLY A 408 -29.07 -14.75 -4.01
CA GLY A 408 -30.09 -13.94 -4.67
C GLY A 408 -30.16 -12.48 -4.20
N VAL A 409 -29.16 -12.00 -3.45
CA VAL A 409 -29.10 -10.60 -2.99
C VAL A 409 -28.42 -9.67 -4.00
N ALA A 410 -27.78 -10.21 -5.04
CA ALA A 410 -27.17 -9.45 -6.13
C ALA A 410 -28.22 -8.91 -7.12
N ARG A 411 -28.13 -7.61 -7.45
CA ARG A 411 -28.99 -6.96 -8.48
C ARG A 411 -28.32 -6.81 -9.84
N LEU A 412 -26.99 -6.95 -9.90
CA LEU A 412 -26.21 -6.93 -11.14
C LEU A 412 -25.24 -8.13 -11.18
N PRO A 413 -25.72 -9.33 -11.55
CA PRO A 413 -24.88 -10.53 -11.59
C PRO A 413 -23.71 -10.41 -12.60
N ILE A 414 -22.57 -11.01 -12.27
CA ILE A 414 -21.39 -11.04 -13.15
C ILE A 414 -21.59 -12.14 -14.20
N ALA A 415 -21.56 -11.77 -15.48
CA ALA A 415 -21.70 -12.72 -16.58
C ALA A 415 -20.37 -13.36 -17.01
N ASP A 416 -19.26 -12.62 -16.91
CA ASP A 416 -17.91 -13.07 -17.26
C ASP A 416 -16.97 -12.83 -16.07
N GLU A 417 -16.67 -13.90 -15.34
CA GLU A 417 -15.79 -13.82 -14.18
C GLU A 417 -14.32 -13.53 -14.54
N ALA A 418 -13.86 -13.93 -15.73
CA ALA A 418 -12.50 -13.66 -16.17
C ALA A 418 -12.33 -12.16 -16.47
N ALA A 419 -13.30 -11.56 -17.17
CA ALA A 419 -13.34 -10.12 -17.39
C ALA A 419 -13.43 -9.34 -16.07
N TYR A 420 -14.27 -9.79 -15.14
CA TYR A 420 -14.38 -9.16 -13.82
C TYR A 420 -13.08 -9.23 -13.02
N ARG A 421 -12.41 -10.39 -12.99
CA ARG A 421 -11.08 -10.54 -12.37
C ARG A 421 -10.06 -9.58 -12.98
N SER A 422 -10.04 -9.45 -14.31
CA SER A 422 -9.16 -8.50 -14.99
C SER A 422 -9.47 -7.04 -14.62
N ALA A 423 -10.74 -6.70 -14.46
CA ALA A 423 -11.15 -5.36 -14.03
C ALA A 423 -10.70 -5.07 -12.58
N LEU A 424 -10.83 -6.05 -11.66
CA LEU A 424 -10.34 -5.93 -10.28
C LEU A 424 -8.81 -5.72 -10.23
N ARG A 425 -8.04 -6.49 -11.02
CA ARG A 425 -6.58 -6.30 -11.15
C ARG A 425 -6.21 -4.89 -11.57
N ALA A 426 -6.92 -4.35 -12.56
CA ALA A 426 -6.64 -3.02 -13.12
C ALA A 426 -6.93 -1.86 -12.16
N ARG A 427 -7.65 -2.10 -11.05
CA ARG A 427 -7.93 -1.09 -10.03
C ARG A 427 -6.73 -0.80 -9.13
N LEU A 428 -5.80 -1.75 -8.97
CA LEU A 428 -4.56 -1.51 -8.23
C LEU A 428 -3.51 -0.91 -9.17
N ASN A 429 -2.89 0.20 -8.76
CA ASN A 429 -1.67 0.62 -9.42
C ASN A 429 -0.51 -0.29 -8.97
N ALA A 430 -0.09 -1.19 -9.86
CA ALA A 430 1.00 -2.15 -9.64
C ALA A 430 2.30 -1.46 -9.16
N THR A 431 2.57 -0.25 -9.63
CA THR A 431 3.75 0.54 -9.23
C THR A 431 3.72 0.88 -7.75
N THR A 432 2.55 1.16 -7.17
CA THR A 432 2.49 1.48 -5.74
C THR A 432 2.79 0.26 -4.87
N ALA A 433 2.43 -0.95 -5.32
CA ALA A 433 2.80 -2.19 -4.63
C ALA A 433 4.31 -2.47 -4.74
N VAL A 434 4.90 -2.26 -5.92
CA VAL A 434 6.36 -2.43 -6.09
C VAL A 434 7.15 -1.39 -5.30
N LEU A 435 6.70 -0.14 -5.26
CA LEU A 435 7.33 0.89 -4.44
C LEU A 435 7.30 0.50 -2.96
N ALA A 436 6.14 0.09 -2.44
CA ALA A 436 6.04 -0.42 -1.06
C ALA A 436 7.01 -1.58 -0.82
N SER A 437 7.04 -2.57 -1.72
CA SER A 437 7.99 -3.68 -1.64
C SER A 437 9.45 -3.25 -1.68
N ALA A 438 9.80 -2.17 -2.38
CA ALA A 438 11.16 -1.66 -2.42
C ALA A 438 11.58 -1.08 -1.06
N TYR A 439 10.68 -0.36 -0.38
CA TYR A 439 10.90 0.13 0.99
C TYR A 439 11.12 -1.03 1.97
N ASP A 440 10.26 -2.04 1.93
CA ASP A 440 10.40 -3.21 2.81
C ASP A 440 11.64 -4.04 2.48
N GLY A 441 12.00 -4.14 1.19
CA GLY A 441 13.24 -4.76 0.74
C GLY A 441 14.48 -4.02 1.25
N ALA A 442 14.45 -2.69 1.30
CA ALA A 442 15.51 -1.88 1.89
C ALA A 442 15.61 -2.11 3.41
N ARG A 443 14.49 -2.26 4.13
CA ARG A 443 14.49 -2.65 5.56
C ARG A 443 15.07 -4.05 5.78
N ALA A 444 14.74 -5.00 4.91
CA ALA A 444 15.22 -6.38 5.01
C ALA A 444 16.72 -6.51 4.70
N ARG A 445 17.24 -5.63 3.84
CA ARG A 445 18.66 -5.58 3.45
C ARG A 445 19.16 -4.14 3.52
N PRO A 446 19.40 -3.63 4.74
CA PRO A 446 19.82 -2.24 4.93
C PRO A 446 21.16 -1.99 4.25
N LYS A 447 21.23 -0.93 3.43
CA LYS A 447 22.43 -0.61 2.63
C LYS A 447 23.19 0.60 3.14
N ARG A 448 24.48 0.66 2.88
CA ARG A 448 25.32 1.84 3.15
C ARG A 448 25.14 2.87 2.04
N MET A 449 24.41 3.96 2.32
CA MET A 449 24.04 4.98 1.33
C MET A 449 24.86 6.25 1.52
N ILE A 450 25.58 6.67 0.49
CA ILE A 450 26.31 7.94 0.49
C ILE A 450 25.37 9.07 0.13
N PHE A 451 25.13 9.98 1.08
CA PHE A 451 24.44 11.23 0.85
C PHE A 451 25.47 12.34 0.61
N ALA A 452 25.70 12.65 -0.65
CA ALA A 452 26.51 13.81 -1.01
C ALA A 452 25.80 15.10 -0.60
N GLU A 453 26.57 16.14 -0.28
CA GLU A 453 26.02 17.46 0.05
C GLU A 453 25.23 17.50 1.37
N ALA A 454 25.62 16.69 2.36
CA ALA A 454 24.99 16.56 3.67
C ALA A 454 25.09 17.82 4.57
N GLU A 455 25.43 18.98 4.01
CA GLU A 455 25.26 20.29 4.66
C GLU A 455 23.89 20.92 4.35
N GLN A 456 23.13 20.34 3.42
CA GLN A 456 21.79 20.80 3.09
C GLN A 456 20.76 20.15 4.02
N GLU A 457 19.84 20.95 4.55
CA GLU A 457 18.80 20.49 5.47
C GLU A 457 17.94 19.37 4.85
N THR A 458 17.59 19.47 3.56
CA THR A 458 16.81 18.46 2.84
C THR A 458 17.53 17.11 2.76
N VAL A 459 18.84 17.11 2.55
CA VAL A 459 19.68 15.89 2.53
C VAL A 459 19.79 15.29 3.92
N LEU A 460 19.99 16.13 4.94
CA LEU A 460 20.05 15.67 6.34
C LEU A 460 18.73 15.04 6.78
N ARG A 461 17.59 15.66 6.48
CA ARG A 461 16.25 15.08 6.74
C ARG A 461 16.08 13.72 6.07
N ALA A 462 16.49 13.61 4.80
CA ALA A 462 16.43 12.34 4.08
C ALA A 462 17.34 11.26 4.70
N ALA A 463 18.55 11.63 5.11
CA ALA A 463 19.48 10.69 5.74
C ALA A 463 19.02 10.24 7.13
N ILE A 464 18.43 11.14 7.93
CA ILE A 464 17.80 10.83 9.21
C ILE A 464 16.67 9.81 8.98
N ALA A 465 15.71 10.12 8.10
CA ALA A 465 14.62 9.22 7.77
C ALA A 465 15.13 7.88 7.22
N TYR A 466 16.16 7.88 6.38
CA TYR A 466 16.74 6.66 5.83
C TYR A 466 17.31 5.72 6.92
N ARG A 467 17.89 6.31 7.98
CA ARG A 467 18.41 5.56 9.13
C ARG A 467 17.30 5.10 10.06
N GLU A 468 16.44 6.02 10.48
CA GLU A 468 15.41 5.79 11.51
C GLU A 468 14.37 4.78 11.04
N GLU A 469 14.04 4.78 9.75
CA GLU A 469 13.12 3.82 9.14
C GLU A 469 13.74 2.44 8.86
N GLY A 470 15.02 2.25 9.20
CA GLY A 470 15.74 0.99 9.01
C GLY A 470 16.15 0.67 7.57
N TYR A 471 16.09 1.64 6.63
CA TYR A 471 16.44 1.39 5.22
C TYR A 471 17.95 1.20 5.00
N GLY A 472 18.79 1.67 5.93
CA GLY A 472 20.24 1.54 5.80
C GLY A 472 21.05 2.48 6.68
N SER A 473 22.37 2.47 6.47
CA SER A 473 23.31 3.35 7.18
C SER A 473 23.72 4.51 6.27
N PRO A 474 23.34 5.76 6.59
CA PRO A 474 23.74 6.92 5.82
C PRO A 474 25.21 7.29 6.07
N ILE A 475 25.92 7.62 4.99
CA ILE A 475 27.27 8.18 4.99
C ILE A 475 27.17 9.62 4.50
N LEU A 476 27.46 10.57 5.37
CA LEU A 476 27.25 12.00 5.15
C LEU A 476 28.54 12.65 4.65
N VAL A 477 28.52 13.23 3.45
CA VAL A 477 29.67 13.96 2.90
C VAL A 477 29.50 15.46 3.13
N GLY A 478 30.34 16.05 3.98
CA GLY A 478 30.28 17.47 4.32
C GLY A 478 31.29 17.88 5.40
N HIS A 479 31.33 19.17 5.72
CA HIS A 479 32.13 19.66 6.84
C HIS A 479 31.55 19.16 8.16
N THR A 480 32.37 18.46 8.95
CA THR A 480 31.95 17.80 10.20
C THR A 480 31.14 18.71 11.11
N GLU A 481 31.64 19.91 11.39
CA GLU A 481 30.96 20.90 12.25
C GLU A 481 29.55 21.26 11.75
N ARG A 482 29.42 21.57 10.44
CA ARG A 482 28.14 21.98 9.85
C ARG A 482 27.13 20.84 9.77
N VAL A 483 27.61 19.62 9.47
CA VAL A 483 26.77 18.41 9.44
C VAL A 483 26.24 18.11 10.85
N THR A 484 27.13 18.14 11.86
CA THR A 484 26.75 17.91 13.26
C THR A 484 25.78 18.97 13.78
N GLU A 485 26.01 20.25 13.50
CA GLU A 485 25.08 21.33 13.85
C GLU A 485 23.71 21.15 13.17
N GLY A 486 23.70 20.78 11.89
CA GLY A 486 22.47 20.52 11.13
C GLY A 486 21.67 19.33 11.67
N LEU A 487 22.33 18.21 11.99
CA LEU A 487 21.69 17.05 12.63
C LEU A 487 21.06 17.43 13.97
N LYS A 488 21.80 18.16 14.81
CA LYS A 488 21.32 18.62 16.12
C LYS A 488 20.12 19.56 15.99
N ALA A 489 20.13 20.47 15.02
CA ALA A 489 19.00 21.36 14.74
C ALA A 489 17.74 20.59 14.32
N LEU A 490 17.90 19.42 13.69
CA LEU A 490 16.82 18.52 13.29
C LEU A 490 16.43 17.51 14.38
N GLY A 491 17.05 17.56 15.57
CA GLY A 491 16.75 16.69 16.69
C GLY A 491 17.45 15.32 16.65
N ALA A 492 18.47 15.15 15.81
CA ALA A 492 19.23 13.91 15.68
C ALA A 492 20.66 14.04 16.26
N GLU A 493 21.11 12.99 16.96
CA GLU A 493 22.47 12.92 17.52
C GLU A 493 23.49 12.46 16.45
N ALA A 494 24.63 13.14 16.37
CA ALA A 494 25.64 12.91 15.34
C ALA A 494 26.40 11.58 15.49
N GLU A 495 26.44 11.02 16.70
CA GLU A 495 27.20 9.80 17.03
C GLU A 495 26.72 8.55 16.26
N GLY A 496 25.48 8.58 15.75
CA GLY A 496 24.93 7.51 14.91
C GLY A 496 25.08 7.73 13.40
N PHE A 497 25.85 8.73 12.95
CA PHE A 497 26.08 9.01 11.54
C PHE A 497 27.57 8.93 11.19
N GLU A 498 27.90 8.26 10.09
CA GLU A 498 29.26 8.28 9.53
C GLU A 498 29.44 9.56 8.71
N ILE A 499 30.38 10.42 9.12
CA ILE A 499 30.63 11.71 8.45
C ILE A 499 32.01 11.69 7.79
N HIS A 500 32.06 11.91 6.47
CA HIS A 500 33.30 12.10 5.73
C HIS A 500 33.51 13.57 5.36
N ASN A 501 34.65 14.09 5.78
CA ASN A 501 35.06 15.47 5.56
C ASN A 501 36.35 15.51 4.73
N ALA A 502 36.27 16.02 3.50
CA ALA A 502 37.39 16.07 2.57
C ALA A 502 38.61 16.82 3.12
N ARG A 503 38.44 17.78 4.04
CA ARG A 503 39.56 18.57 4.61
C ARG A 503 40.50 17.76 5.52
N ILE A 504 40.00 16.69 6.12
CA ILE A 504 40.72 15.91 7.15
C ILE A 504 40.71 14.40 6.86
N SER A 505 40.16 13.99 5.72
CA SER A 505 40.04 12.57 5.38
C SER A 505 41.42 11.95 5.12
N PRO A 506 41.76 10.81 5.76
CA PRO A 506 43.00 10.10 5.48
C PRO A 506 43.00 9.44 4.08
N LEU A 507 41.84 9.35 3.43
CA LEU A 507 41.66 8.71 2.12
C LEU A 507 42.09 9.60 0.94
N ILE A 508 42.38 10.89 1.18
CA ILE A 508 42.66 11.87 0.13
C ILE A 508 43.82 11.47 -0.80
N PRO A 509 44.97 10.96 -0.31
CA PRO A 509 46.06 10.53 -1.19
C PRO A 509 45.62 9.40 -2.14
N ASP A 510 45.02 8.34 -1.61
CA ASP A 510 44.55 7.19 -2.39
C ASP A 510 43.47 7.60 -3.40
N MET A 511 42.56 8.48 -2.99
CA MET A 511 41.53 9.08 -3.86
C MET A 511 42.14 9.87 -5.02
N ALA A 512 43.16 10.67 -4.74
CA ALA A 512 43.85 11.49 -5.75
C ALA A 512 44.65 10.62 -6.73
N ASP A 513 45.34 9.59 -6.22
CA ASP A 513 46.07 8.61 -7.04
C ASP A 513 45.12 7.89 -7.99
N ARG A 514 44.00 7.36 -7.47
CA ARG A 514 43.00 6.64 -8.26
C ARG A 514 42.34 7.50 -9.34
N LEU A 515 41.99 8.75 -8.99
CA LEU A 515 41.46 9.70 -9.97
C LEU A 515 42.50 10.09 -11.02
N TYR A 516 43.77 10.25 -10.62
CA TYR A 516 44.85 10.58 -11.53
C TYR A 516 45.16 9.43 -12.50
N GLU A 517 45.21 8.18 -12.03
CA GLU A 517 45.41 7.00 -12.88
C GLU A 517 44.42 6.96 -14.04
N ARG A 518 43.17 7.36 -13.78
CA ARG A 518 42.08 7.43 -14.74
C ARG A 518 42.20 8.63 -15.70
N LEU A 519 42.56 9.80 -15.18
CA LEU A 519 42.49 11.07 -15.94
C LEU A 519 43.83 11.53 -16.55
N GLN A 520 44.95 10.93 -16.18
CA GLN A 520 46.30 11.33 -16.65
C GLN A 520 46.43 11.31 -18.18
N ARG A 521 45.75 10.39 -18.87
CA ARG A 521 45.76 10.29 -20.35
C ARG A 521 44.81 11.28 -21.04
N GLN A 522 44.02 12.01 -20.26
CA GLN A 522 43.15 13.09 -20.71
C GLN A 522 43.75 14.48 -20.41
N GLY A 523 45.00 14.53 -19.92
CA GLY A 523 45.74 15.77 -19.70
C GLY A 523 45.62 16.38 -18.30
N TYR A 524 44.96 15.71 -17.36
CA TYR A 524 44.87 16.17 -15.98
C TYR A 524 46.21 15.97 -15.25
N LEU A 525 46.62 16.95 -14.45
CA LEU A 525 47.79 16.82 -13.57
C LEU A 525 47.36 16.27 -12.20
N TYR A 526 48.28 15.63 -11.49
CA TYR A 526 48.02 15.12 -10.14
C TYR A 526 47.46 16.19 -9.20
N ARG A 527 48.01 17.41 -9.25
CA ARG A 527 47.53 18.56 -8.46
C ARG A 527 46.07 18.93 -8.76
N ASP A 528 45.61 18.73 -10.00
CA ASP A 528 44.24 19.03 -10.40
C ASP A 528 43.28 17.98 -9.85
N CYS A 529 43.67 16.69 -9.92
CA CYS A 529 42.97 15.59 -9.27
C CYS A 529 42.87 15.79 -7.75
N LEU A 530 43.98 16.10 -7.09
CA LEU A 530 44.01 16.39 -5.66
C LEU A 530 43.09 17.56 -5.30
N ARG A 531 43.09 18.64 -6.10
CA ARG A 531 42.18 19.78 -5.90
C ARG A 531 40.71 19.36 -6.03
N MET A 532 40.36 18.59 -7.05
CA MET A 532 38.98 18.10 -7.25
C MET A 532 38.52 17.23 -6.08
N VAL A 533 39.35 16.28 -5.63
CA VAL A 533 39.04 15.44 -4.46
C VAL A 533 38.78 16.28 -3.21
N ASN A 534 39.53 17.37 -3.00
CA ASN A 534 39.37 18.23 -1.83
C ASN A 534 38.18 19.18 -1.91
N GLN A 535 37.73 19.58 -3.11
CA GLN A 535 36.76 20.67 -3.29
C GLN A 535 35.39 20.21 -3.81
N ASP A 536 35.33 19.11 -4.57
CA ASP A 536 34.13 18.66 -5.25
C ASP A 536 33.49 17.48 -4.52
N ARG A 537 32.43 17.76 -3.74
CA ARG A 537 31.69 16.74 -2.96
C ARG A 537 31.19 15.57 -3.81
N ASN A 538 30.86 15.83 -5.08
CA ASN A 538 30.36 14.81 -6.01
C ASN A 538 31.49 13.87 -6.45
N VAL A 539 32.68 14.40 -6.73
CA VAL A 539 33.88 13.59 -7.04
C VAL A 539 34.28 12.80 -5.80
N PHE A 540 34.32 13.45 -4.63
CA PHE A 540 34.66 12.80 -3.37
C PHE A 540 33.68 11.67 -3.01
N GLY A 541 32.37 11.91 -3.11
CA GLY A 541 31.33 10.89 -2.87
C GLY A 541 31.39 9.74 -3.87
N ALA A 542 31.64 10.03 -5.16
CA ALA A 542 31.79 8.99 -6.17
C ALA A 542 33.05 8.13 -5.93
N LEU A 543 34.14 8.72 -5.43
CA LEU A 543 35.35 7.99 -5.04
C LEU A 543 35.12 7.11 -3.81
N LEU A 544 34.34 7.57 -2.81
CA LEU A 544 33.92 6.71 -1.71
C LEU A 544 33.16 5.47 -2.22
N LEU A 545 32.25 5.65 -3.18
CA LEU A 545 31.49 4.55 -3.78
C LEU A 545 32.40 3.60 -4.58
N ASP A 546 33.29 4.15 -5.41
CA ASP A 546 34.25 3.39 -6.20
C ASP A 546 35.21 2.57 -5.31
N MET A 547 35.63 3.14 -4.18
CA MET A 547 36.51 2.49 -3.20
C MET A 547 35.77 1.52 -2.25
N GLY A 548 34.45 1.37 -2.40
CA GLY A 548 33.65 0.43 -1.59
C GLY A 548 33.32 0.93 -0.18
N HIS A 549 33.51 2.22 0.09
CA HIS A 549 33.08 2.83 1.35
C HIS A 549 31.56 3.00 1.43
N GLY A 550 30.83 2.90 0.33
CA GLY A 550 29.36 2.81 0.30
C GLY A 550 28.89 1.86 -0.78
N GLU A 551 27.60 1.53 -0.78
CA GLU A 551 26.97 0.63 -1.75
C GLU A 551 26.17 1.37 -2.82
N ALA A 552 25.71 2.59 -2.52
CA ALA A 552 25.01 3.46 -3.43
C ALA A 552 25.23 4.93 -3.04
N MET A 553 24.94 5.86 -3.94
CA MET A 553 25.13 7.30 -3.74
C MET A 553 23.96 8.12 -4.26
N ILE A 554 23.60 9.16 -3.50
CA ILE A 554 22.71 10.26 -3.92
C ILE A 554 23.49 11.56 -3.92
N THR A 555 23.26 12.37 -4.95
CA THR A 555 23.87 13.70 -5.14
C THR A 555 22.98 14.58 -6.01
N GLY A 556 23.29 15.88 -6.17
CA GLY A 556 22.71 16.76 -7.18
C GLY A 556 21.77 17.82 -6.60
N VAL A 557 21.68 17.95 -5.28
CA VAL A 557 20.76 18.90 -4.65
C VAL A 557 21.27 20.35 -4.71
N THR A 558 22.57 20.58 -4.93
CA THR A 558 23.14 21.95 -5.00
C THR A 558 23.57 22.39 -6.39
N ARG A 559 23.49 21.52 -7.41
CA ARG A 559 24.00 21.79 -8.76
C ARG A 559 23.09 21.26 -9.86
N PRO A 560 23.11 21.87 -11.07
CA PRO A 560 22.39 21.32 -12.22
C PRO A 560 22.80 19.87 -12.54
N PHE A 561 21.82 19.07 -12.96
CA PHE A 561 21.98 17.63 -13.21
C PHE A 561 23.18 17.30 -14.11
N GLY A 562 23.33 18.00 -15.24
CA GLY A 562 24.42 17.76 -16.20
C GLY A 562 25.81 17.94 -15.58
N GLN A 563 26.00 19.02 -14.82
CA GLN A 563 27.28 19.28 -14.13
C GLN A 563 27.57 18.20 -13.08
N THR A 564 26.57 17.80 -12.31
CA THR A 564 26.72 16.73 -11.32
C THR A 564 27.09 15.41 -11.99
N LEU A 565 26.42 15.04 -13.08
CA LEU A 565 26.72 13.81 -13.82
C LEU A 565 28.12 13.83 -14.44
N GLU A 566 28.57 14.96 -14.98
CA GLU A 566 29.96 15.11 -15.48
C GLU A 566 30.98 14.84 -14.37
N GLN A 567 30.77 15.39 -13.17
CA GLN A 567 31.65 15.16 -12.02
C GLN A 567 31.64 13.70 -11.57
N VAL A 568 30.49 13.03 -11.58
CA VAL A 568 30.39 11.60 -11.29
C VAL A 568 31.15 10.79 -12.35
N LYS A 569 31.01 11.14 -13.64
CA LYS A 569 31.68 10.44 -14.77
C LYS A 569 33.21 10.58 -14.79
N LEU A 570 33.76 11.57 -14.09
CA LEU A 570 35.21 11.65 -13.86
C LEU A 570 35.71 10.44 -13.06
N VAL A 571 34.86 9.84 -12.23
CA VAL A 571 35.23 8.73 -11.33
C VAL A 571 34.64 7.40 -11.82
N LEU A 572 33.37 7.39 -12.18
CA LEU A 572 32.60 6.17 -12.49
C LEU A 572 32.24 6.09 -13.97
N ASP A 573 32.44 4.90 -14.55
CA ASP A 573 32.06 4.59 -15.92
C ASP A 573 30.58 4.23 -16.08
N SER A 574 30.17 4.19 -17.34
CA SER A 574 28.94 3.53 -17.73
C SER A 574 29.12 2.01 -17.66
N GLN A 575 28.08 1.28 -17.30
CA GLN A 575 28.11 -0.17 -17.32
C GLN A 575 28.42 -0.67 -18.74
N LYS A 576 29.32 -1.65 -18.85
CA LYS A 576 29.77 -2.16 -20.15
C LYS A 576 28.60 -2.63 -21.01
N GLY A 577 28.47 -2.04 -22.20
CA GLY A 577 27.40 -2.36 -23.15
C GLY A 577 26.03 -1.78 -22.79
N ARG A 578 25.95 -0.84 -21.84
CA ARG A 578 24.73 -0.10 -21.53
C ARG A 578 24.93 1.40 -21.73
N LEU A 579 23.94 2.04 -22.31
CA LEU A 579 23.87 3.49 -22.41
C LEU A 579 23.27 4.05 -21.11
N PRO A 580 23.93 4.99 -20.42
CA PRO A 580 23.31 5.71 -19.32
C PRO A 580 22.23 6.66 -19.80
N PHE A 581 21.10 6.67 -19.11
CA PHE A 581 20.00 7.59 -19.36
C PHE A 581 19.20 7.84 -18.09
N GLY A 582 18.42 8.91 -18.09
CA GLY A 582 17.51 9.23 -16.99
C GLY A 582 16.06 9.00 -17.36
N PHE A 583 15.24 8.55 -16.43
CA PHE A 583 13.81 8.40 -16.67
C PHE A 583 12.96 8.92 -15.52
N HIS A 584 11.71 9.26 -15.82
CA HIS A 584 10.69 9.59 -14.83
C HIS A 584 9.60 8.52 -14.83
N ILE A 585 8.97 8.34 -13.67
CA ILE A 585 7.80 7.49 -13.50
C ILE A 585 6.62 8.39 -13.17
N ILE A 586 5.63 8.40 -14.04
CA ILE A 586 4.36 9.12 -13.83
C ILE A 586 3.36 8.11 -13.31
N VAL A 587 2.98 8.24 -12.04
CA VAL A 587 2.07 7.34 -11.33
C VAL A 587 0.68 7.98 -11.30
N GLY A 588 -0.18 7.54 -12.22
CA GLY A 588 -1.59 7.90 -12.23
C GLY A 588 -2.42 7.05 -11.26
N ARG A 589 -3.74 7.24 -11.24
CA ARG A 589 -4.65 6.49 -10.36
C ARG A 589 -4.68 4.99 -10.67
N SER A 590 -4.74 4.62 -11.95
CA SER A 590 -4.86 3.24 -12.42
C SER A 590 -3.83 2.88 -13.50
N SER A 591 -2.90 3.78 -13.80
CA SER A 591 -1.87 3.58 -14.81
C SER A 591 -0.53 4.14 -14.37
N THR A 592 0.54 3.56 -14.89
CA THR A 592 1.89 4.10 -14.73
C THR A 592 2.54 4.24 -16.09
N VAL A 593 3.17 5.38 -16.31
CA VAL A 593 3.87 5.69 -17.55
C VAL A 593 5.32 6.02 -17.22
N PHE A 594 6.24 5.33 -17.89
CA PHE A 594 7.67 5.58 -17.81
C PHE A 594 8.09 6.45 -18.98
N VAL A 595 8.84 7.53 -18.71
CA VAL A 595 9.28 8.48 -19.74
C VAL A 595 10.81 8.54 -19.76
N ALA A 596 11.43 8.23 -20.90
CA ALA A 596 12.88 8.23 -21.08
C ALA A 596 13.26 8.76 -22.47
N ASP A 597 14.42 9.38 -22.71
CA ASP A 597 15.42 9.84 -21.75
C ASP A 597 15.19 11.29 -21.33
N THR A 598 15.09 11.52 -20.03
CA THR A 598 14.71 12.80 -19.42
C THR A 598 15.86 13.63 -18.88
N THR A 599 17.11 13.11 -18.86
CA THR A 599 18.22 13.85 -18.25
C THR A 599 19.61 13.73 -18.91
N VAL A 600 19.90 12.71 -19.73
CA VAL A 600 21.30 12.44 -20.16
C VAL A 600 21.56 12.74 -21.64
N ASN A 601 20.85 12.11 -22.56
CA ASN A 601 21.16 12.11 -23.98
C ASN A 601 20.35 13.20 -24.70
N GLU A 602 21.02 14.28 -25.12
CA GLU A 602 20.34 15.44 -25.72
C GLU A 602 19.61 15.09 -27.03
N ARG A 603 20.31 14.40 -27.93
CA ARG A 603 19.83 13.94 -29.23
C ARG A 603 20.32 12.50 -29.46
N PRO A 604 19.64 11.50 -28.87
CA PRO A 604 20.06 10.11 -28.97
C PRO A 604 20.05 9.63 -30.43
N ALA A 605 21.07 8.87 -30.82
CA ALA A 605 21.11 8.20 -32.11
C ALA A 605 20.05 7.08 -32.19
N PRO A 606 19.72 6.54 -33.38
CA PRO A 606 18.79 5.42 -33.50
C PRO A 606 19.16 4.20 -32.64
N SER A 607 20.46 3.89 -32.54
CA SER A 607 20.98 2.83 -31.67
C SER A 607 20.72 3.12 -30.19
N ASP A 608 20.92 4.36 -29.78
CA ASP A 608 20.72 4.81 -28.40
C ASP A 608 19.25 4.73 -28.01
N LEU A 609 18.35 5.17 -28.90
CA LEU A 609 16.90 5.06 -28.72
C LEU A 609 16.45 3.60 -28.56
N ALA A 610 17.01 2.68 -29.36
CA ALA A 610 16.74 1.25 -29.22
C ALA A 610 17.29 0.67 -27.89
N ASP A 611 18.52 1.06 -27.50
CA ASP A 611 19.13 0.64 -26.24
C ASP A 611 18.34 1.15 -25.02
N ILE A 612 17.84 2.40 -25.06
CA ILE A 612 16.98 2.96 -24.02
C ILE A 612 15.66 2.20 -23.96
N ALA A 613 15.06 1.86 -25.11
CA ALA A 613 13.81 1.09 -25.17
C ALA A 613 13.94 -0.28 -24.51
N GLU A 614 15.00 -1.03 -24.79
CA GLU A 614 15.25 -2.35 -24.19
C GLU A 614 15.49 -2.26 -22.68
N GLN A 615 16.31 -1.30 -22.24
CA GLN A 615 16.56 -1.07 -20.81
C GLN A 615 15.28 -0.64 -20.09
N MET A 616 14.47 0.23 -20.68
CA MET A 616 13.18 0.64 -20.12
C MET A 616 12.15 -0.48 -20.08
N ALA A 617 12.11 -1.36 -21.09
CA ALA A 617 11.26 -2.54 -21.05
C ALA A 617 11.62 -3.46 -19.88
N SER A 618 12.93 -3.65 -19.62
CA SER A 618 13.40 -4.40 -18.44
C SER A 618 13.02 -3.72 -17.12
N ILE A 619 13.09 -2.39 -17.03
CA ILE A 619 12.71 -1.63 -15.83
C ILE A 619 11.20 -1.74 -15.60
N ALA A 620 10.38 -1.54 -16.63
CA ALA A 620 8.94 -1.65 -16.55
C ALA A 620 8.50 -3.04 -16.04
N ARG A 621 9.15 -4.12 -16.50
CA ARG A 621 8.91 -5.50 -16.00
C ARG A 621 9.21 -5.63 -14.51
N ARG A 622 10.35 -5.12 -14.04
CA ARG A 622 10.69 -5.10 -12.61
C ARG A 622 9.70 -4.29 -11.78
N MET A 623 9.05 -3.31 -12.40
CA MET A 623 7.98 -2.52 -11.80
C MET A 623 6.59 -3.17 -11.93
N GLY A 624 6.51 -4.44 -12.32
CA GLY A 624 5.25 -5.20 -12.40
C GLY A 624 4.45 -4.96 -13.68
N HIS A 625 5.02 -4.30 -14.69
CA HIS A 625 4.31 -3.96 -15.93
C HIS A 625 4.77 -4.79 -17.11
N ALA A 626 3.80 -5.29 -17.90
CA ALA A 626 4.08 -5.77 -19.25
C ALA A 626 4.46 -4.56 -20.15
N PRO A 627 5.67 -4.50 -20.73
CA PRO A 627 6.16 -3.32 -21.44
C PRO A 627 5.47 -3.17 -22.80
N ARG A 628 4.95 -1.97 -23.03
CA ARG A 628 4.39 -1.49 -24.31
C ARG A 628 5.03 -0.16 -24.64
N VAL A 629 5.99 -0.21 -25.55
CA VAL A 629 6.94 0.87 -25.82
C VAL A 629 6.48 1.71 -27.01
N ALA A 630 6.31 3.02 -26.83
CA ALA A 630 6.02 3.94 -27.92
C ALA A 630 7.21 4.89 -28.15
N PHE A 631 7.69 4.96 -29.39
CA PHE A 631 8.62 6.01 -29.81
C PHE A 631 7.84 7.25 -30.19
N LEU A 632 8.02 8.32 -29.41
CA LEU A 632 7.21 9.53 -29.53
C LEU A 632 7.74 10.52 -30.55
N SER A 633 6.80 11.23 -31.16
CA SER A 633 7.01 12.31 -32.12
C SER A 633 5.81 13.25 -32.12
N TYR A 634 5.93 14.40 -32.78
CA TYR A 634 4.79 15.23 -33.15
C TYR A 634 3.99 14.65 -34.33
N SER A 635 4.57 13.69 -35.04
CA SER A 635 4.02 13.05 -36.23
C SER A 635 3.50 11.65 -35.93
N ASN A 636 2.42 11.26 -36.61
CA ASN A 636 1.91 9.89 -36.59
C ASN A 636 2.30 9.18 -37.87
N PHE A 637 3.31 8.31 -37.80
CA PHE A 637 3.79 7.51 -38.93
C PHE A 637 4.09 8.35 -40.18
N GLY A 638 4.57 9.58 -40.00
CA GLY A 638 5.01 10.48 -41.07
C GLY A 638 4.05 11.56 -41.46
N ASN A 639 2.93 11.68 -40.76
CA ASN A 639 1.97 12.77 -40.97
C ASN A 639 1.79 13.62 -39.70
N PRO A 640 2.10 14.93 -39.74
CA PRO A 640 2.73 15.64 -40.86
C PRO A 640 4.19 15.20 -41.09
N PRO A 641 4.73 15.33 -42.32
CA PRO A 641 6.12 15.04 -42.59
C PRO A 641 7.05 16.02 -41.88
N GLY A 642 8.31 15.64 -41.69
CA GLY A 642 9.37 16.58 -41.31
C GLY A 642 10.73 15.93 -41.07
N GLU A 643 11.68 16.74 -40.63
CA GLU A 643 13.11 16.41 -40.71
C GLU A 643 13.59 15.51 -39.57
N TRP A 644 12.95 15.58 -38.39
CA TRP A 644 13.38 14.90 -37.17
C TRP A 644 12.60 13.61 -36.87
N LEU A 645 12.04 12.97 -37.90
CA LEU A 645 11.29 11.71 -37.77
C LEU A 645 12.17 10.47 -37.92
N LYS A 646 13.26 10.60 -38.67
CA LYS A 646 14.13 9.48 -39.05
C LYS A 646 14.75 8.75 -37.84
N PRO A 647 15.25 9.41 -36.78
CA PRO A 647 15.88 8.69 -35.67
C PRO A 647 14.96 7.67 -34.99
N SER A 648 13.71 8.07 -34.69
CA SER A 648 12.72 7.17 -34.08
C SER A 648 12.34 6.01 -35.00
N ARG A 649 12.19 6.26 -36.31
CA ARG A 649 11.92 5.20 -37.31
C ARG A 649 13.06 4.21 -37.44
N ASP A 650 14.27 4.72 -37.53
CA ASP A 650 15.47 3.91 -37.65
C ASP A 650 15.67 3.07 -36.37
N ALA A 651 15.30 3.59 -35.20
CA ALA A 651 15.28 2.83 -33.94
C ALA A 651 14.25 1.69 -33.95
N VAL A 652 13.03 1.94 -34.44
CA VAL A 652 12.00 0.89 -34.62
C VAL A 652 12.49 -0.18 -35.60
N ALA A 653 13.05 0.21 -36.74
CA ALA A 653 13.61 -0.72 -37.71
C ALA A 653 14.81 -1.51 -37.15
N LEU A 654 15.62 -0.89 -36.28
CA LEU A 654 16.71 -1.58 -35.61
C LEU A 654 16.19 -2.63 -34.62
N LEU A 655 15.14 -2.33 -33.86
CA LEU A 655 14.51 -3.29 -32.96
C LEU A 655 13.94 -4.52 -33.70
N ASP A 656 13.45 -4.34 -34.93
CA ASP A 656 13.01 -5.46 -35.79
C ASP A 656 14.16 -6.46 -36.04
N THR A 657 15.39 -5.96 -36.15
CA THR A 657 16.59 -6.81 -36.32
C THR A 657 17.06 -7.47 -35.02
N ARG A 658 16.76 -6.86 -33.86
CA ARG A 658 17.19 -7.34 -32.53
C ARG A 658 16.29 -8.44 -31.95
N LYS A 659 15.11 -8.69 -32.53
CA LYS A 659 14.14 -9.73 -32.10
C LYS A 659 13.79 -9.62 -30.62
N VAL A 660 13.39 -8.42 -30.20
CA VAL A 660 12.98 -8.15 -28.82
C VAL A 660 11.68 -8.87 -28.43
N ASP A 661 11.48 -9.07 -27.13
CA ASP A 661 10.39 -9.84 -26.53
C ASP A 661 9.27 -8.96 -25.93
N PHE A 662 9.20 -7.68 -26.32
CA PHE A 662 8.20 -6.72 -25.86
C PHE A 662 7.51 -6.03 -27.04
N GLU A 663 6.33 -5.45 -26.78
CA GLU A 663 5.61 -4.67 -27.77
C GLU A 663 6.25 -3.30 -27.94
N TYR A 664 6.43 -2.87 -29.18
CA TYR A 664 6.92 -1.53 -29.49
C TYR A 664 6.35 -1.01 -30.81
N GLU A 665 6.19 0.30 -30.92
CA GLU A 665 5.73 0.95 -32.15
C GLU A 665 6.16 2.42 -32.22
N GLY A 666 6.17 2.99 -33.42
CA GLY A 666 6.33 4.41 -33.64
C GLY A 666 6.88 4.74 -35.04
N GLU A 667 7.17 6.00 -35.33
CA GLU A 667 6.97 7.18 -34.48
C GLU A 667 5.49 7.60 -34.41
N MET A 668 5.03 8.04 -33.23
CA MET A 668 3.64 8.46 -33.02
C MET A 668 3.50 9.56 -31.98
N SER A 669 2.36 10.25 -31.96
CA SER A 669 2.04 11.27 -30.96
C SER A 669 1.56 10.68 -29.64
N PRO A 670 1.70 11.40 -28.50
CA PRO A 670 1.30 10.90 -27.19
C PRO A 670 -0.19 10.52 -27.10
N ASP A 671 -1.07 11.26 -27.76
CA ASP A 671 -2.51 10.97 -27.79
C ASP A 671 -2.82 9.65 -28.49
N VAL A 672 -2.08 9.28 -29.54
CA VAL A 672 -2.21 7.97 -30.20
C VAL A 672 -1.60 6.87 -29.34
N ALA A 673 -0.43 7.10 -28.75
CA ALA A 673 0.26 6.13 -27.90
C ALA A 673 -0.54 5.74 -26.65
N LEU A 674 -1.24 6.71 -26.04
CA LEU A 674 -1.93 6.53 -24.75
C LEU A 674 -3.44 6.24 -24.90
N ASN A 675 -4.04 6.39 -26.09
CA ASN A 675 -5.48 6.23 -26.29
C ASN A 675 -5.83 5.05 -27.22
N SER A 676 -6.35 3.97 -26.63
CA SER A 676 -6.82 2.79 -27.36
C SER A 676 -7.92 3.07 -28.39
N ALA A 677 -8.73 4.13 -28.22
CA ALA A 677 -9.77 4.46 -29.17
C ALA A 677 -9.17 5.01 -30.48
N LEU A 678 -8.15 5.88 -30.36
CA LEU A 678 -7.46 6.47 -31.52
C LEU A 678 -6.59 5.45 -32.25
N LYS A 679 -6.07 4.45 -31.53
CA LYS A 679 -5.35 3.32 -32.12
C LYS A 679 -6.14 2.58 -33.21
N ARG A 680 -7.49 2.58 -33.18
CA ARG A 680 -8.32 1.92 -34.21
C ARG A 680 -8.08 2.45 -35.62
N HIS A 681 -7.57 3.68 -35.75
CA HIS A 681 -7.18 4.26 -37.03
C HIS A 681 -5.86 3.72 -37.59
N TYR A 682 -5.09 2.99 -36.77
CA TYR A 682 -3.78 2.41 -37.11
C TYR A 682 -3.76 0.90 -36.80
N PRO A 683 -4.55 0.08 -37.53
CA PRO A 683 -4.72 -1.34 -37.23
C PRO A 683 -3.44 -2.18 -37.41
N PHE A 684 -2.42 -1.63 -38.09
CA PHE A 684 -1.11 -2.25 -38.24
C PHE A 684 -0.21 -2.09 -37.00
N SER A 685 -0.59 -1.25 -36.04
CA SER A 685 0.19 -0.99 -34.83
C SER A 685 0.40 -2.27 -34.01
N ARG A 686 1.66 -2.54 -33.65
CA ARG A 686 2.09 -3.72 -32.87
C ARG A 686 1.64 -3.70 -31.41
N LEU A 687 1.33 -2.52 -30.85
CA LEU A 687 0.86 -2.39 -29.47
C LEU A 687 -0.48 -3.11 -29.33
N THR A 688 -0.78 -3.76 -28.22
CA THR A 688 -2.08 -4.39 -27.95
C THR A 688 -3.01 -3.46 -27.16
N GLY A 689 -2.45 -2.59 -26.33
CA GLY A 689 -3.16 -1.55 -25.56
C GLY A 689 -2.37 -0.23 -25.48
N PRO A 690 -2.75 0.69 -24.57
CA PRO A 690 -2.02 1.94 -24.35
C PRO A 690 -0.56 1.68 -23.98
N ALA A 691 0.36 2.45 -24.56
CA ALA A 691 1.76 2.43 -24.19
C ALA A 691 1.95 2.81 -22.71
N ASN A 692 2.89 2.16 -22.04
CA ASN A 692 3.32 2.50 -20.69
C ASN A 692 4.79 2.88 -20.62
N VAL A 693 5.55 2.68 -21.70
CA VAL A 693 6.93 3.17 -21.83
C VAL A 693 6.96 4.13 -23.01
N LEU A 694 7.36 5.38 -22.75
CA LEU A 694 7.44 6.45 -23.73
C LEU A 694 8.90 6.81 -23.96
N ILE A 695 9.39 6.51 -25.17
CA ILE A 695 10.73 6.85 -25.61
C ILE A 695 10.64 8.17 -26.37
N MET A 696 11.17 9.21 -25.75
CA MET A 696 11.14 10.58 -26.24
C MET A 696 12.24 10.79 -27.28
N PRO A 697 12.03 11.64 -28.30
CA PRO A 697 12.98 11.84 -29.39
C PRO A 697 14.25 12.60 -28.97
N GLY A 698 14.27 13.20 -27.78
CA GLY A 698 15.41 13.89 -27.22
C GLY A 698 15.14 14.50 -25.85
N LEU A 699 16.21 14.94 -25.19
CA LEU A 699 16.19 15.44 -23.81
C LEU A 699 15.22 16.61 -23.61
N GLN A 700 15.20 17.55 -24.54
CA GLN A 700 14.34 18.74 -24.43
C GLN A 700 12.87 18.36 -24.32
N SER A 701 12.39 17.49 -25.22
CA SER A 701 11.01 17.02 -25.19
C SER A 701 10.71 16.24 -23.91
N ALA A 702 11.61 15.34 -23.52
CA ALA A 702 11.41 14.49 -22.36
C ALA A 702 11.38 15.27 -21.03
N ASN A 703 12.38 16.13 -20.81
CA ASN A 703 12.53 16.89 -19.59
C ASN A 703 11.40 17.91 -19.42
N ILE A 704 11.06 18.66 -20.48
CA ILE A 704 9.95 19.62 -20.46
C ILE A 704 8.63 18.89 -20.17
N SER A 705 8.33 17.77 -20.86
CA SER A 705 7.11 17.02 -20.62
C SER A 705 7.01 16.46 -19.20
N ALA A 706 8.09 15.87 -18.68
CA ALA A 706 8.10 15.32 -17.32
C ALA A 706 7.88 16.42 -16.26
N ASN A 707 8.52 17.58 -16.41
CA ASN A 707 8.36 18.70 -15.49
C ASN A 707 6.98 19.36 -15.62
N LEU A 708 6.42 19.48 -16.82
CA LEU A 708 5.04 19.98 -17.00
C LEU A 708 4.03 19.07 -16.30
N VAL A 709 4.18 17.75 -16.40
CA VAL A 709 3.30 16.81 -15.68
C VAL A 709 3.52 16.89 -14.17
N ARG A 710 4.76 17.10 -13.69
CA ARG A 710 5.03 17.31 -12.27
C ARG A 710 4.33 18.54 -11.72
N GLU A 711 4.46 19.68 -12.41
CA GLU A 711 3.95 20.97 -11.94
C GLU A 711 2.43 21.12 -12.17
N LEU A 712 1.86 20.50 -13.20
CA LEU A 712 0.46 20.72 -13.62
C LEU A 712 -0.41 19.47 -13.63
N GLY A 713 0.17 18.27 -13.56
CA GLY A 713 -0.53 17.01 -13.86
C GLY A 713 -1.39 16.45 -12.74
N GLY A 714 -1.23 16.92 -11.49
CA GLY A 714 -1.97 16.39 -10.34
C GLY A 714 -1.77 14.88 -10.11
N VAL A 715 -0.64 14.34 -10.58
CA VAL A 715 -0.23 12.93 -10.47
C VAL A 715 1.17 12.88 -9.87
N ALA A 716 1.49 11.78 -9.17
CA ALA A 716 2.82 11.63 -8.59
C ALA A 716 3.85 11.40 -9.71
N VAL A 717 4.89 12.22 -9.74
CA VAL A 717 6.01 12.10 -10.69
C VAL A 717 7.29 11.81 -9.92
N LEU A 718 7.80 10.59 -10.07
CA LEU A 718 9.02 10.12 -9.41
C LEU A 718 10.21 10.23 -10.35
N GLY A 719 11.39 10.51 -9.77
CA GLY A 719 12.64 10.68 -10.48
C GLY A 719 13.05 12.15 -10.63
N PRO A 720 14.05 12.44 -11.48
CA PRO A 720 14.66 11.52 -12.44
C PRO A 720 15.46 10.40 -11.77
N PHE A 721 15.36 9.19 -12.31
CA PHE A 721 16.20 8.06 -11.94
C PHE A 721 17.29 7.86 -12.98
N LEU A 722 18.54 7.76 -12.54
CA LEU A 722 19.68 7.48 -13.39
C LEU A 722 19.95 5.96 -13.42
N VAL A 723 20.13 5.43 -14.63
CA VAL A 723 20.49 4.03 -14.88
C VAL A 723 21.63 3.93 -15.89
N GLY A 724 22.21 2.73 -16.02
CA GLY A 724 23.31 2.46 -16.96
C GLY A 724 24.70 2.88 -16.47
N MET A 725 24.83 3.34 -15.22
CA MET A 725 26.12 3.55 -14.54
C MET A 725 26.67 2.23 -13.98
N GLU A 726 27.98 2.08 -13.87
CA GLU A 726 28.61 0.85 -13.36
C GLU A 726 28.41 0.63 -11.84
N LYS A 727 28.09 1.71 -11.11
CA LYS A 727 27.72 1.69 -9.69
C LYS A 727 26.36 2.35 -9.47
N PRO A 728 25.62 2.00 -8.40
CA PRO A 728 24.36 2.64 -8.06
C PRO A 728 24.52 4.12 -7.68
N VAL A 729 24.24 5.02 -8.62
CA VAL A 729 24.27 6.48 -8.38
C VAL A 729 22.96 7.09 -8.83
N GLN A 730 22.39 7.94 -7.98
CA GLN A 730 21.23 8.75 -8.31
C GLN A 730 21.59 10.23 -8.23
N VAL A 731 21.16 10.98 -9.26
CA VAL A 731 21.33 12.42 -9.33
C VAL A 731 19.95 13.06 -9.18
N ALA A 732 19.70 13.62 -8.01
CA ALA A 732 18.47 14.31 -7.67
C ALA A 732 18.36 15.66 -8.40
N ALA A 733 17.12 16.15 -8.54
CA ALA A 733 16.89 17.52 -8.96
C ALA A 733 17.11 18.46 -7.77
N MET A 734 17.51 19.71 -8.03
CA MET A 734 17.63 20.71 -6.96
C MET A 734 16.29 21.03 -6.26
N THR A 735 15.17 20.70 -6.90
CA THR A 735 13.81 20.84 -6.36
C THR A 735 13.34 19.60 -5.57
N SER A 736 14.16 18.56 -5.46
CA SER A 736 13.78 17.33 -4.76
C SER A 736 13.56 17.56 -3.27
N THR A 737 12.45 17.03 -2.76
CA THR A 737 12.12 17.03 -1.33
C THR A 737 12.88 15.93 -0.58
N ALA A 738 12.90 15.96 0.76
CA ALA A 738 13.49 14.88 1.54
C ALA A 738 12.85 13.50 1.24
N ALA A 739 11.53 13.46 1.03
CA ALA A 739 10.81 12.25 0.65
C ALA A 739 11.25 11.71 -0.72
N ASP A 740 11.47 12.59 -1.70
CA ASP A 740 12.01 12.21 -3.02
C ASP A 740 13.39 11.56 -2.87
N LEU A 741 14.27 12.15 -2.05
CA LEU A 741 15.63 11.64 -1.82
C LEU A 741 15.61 10.27 -1.13
N VAL A 742 14.73 10.06 -0.15
CA VAL A 742 14.56 8.73 0.49
C VAL A 742 14.05 7.71 -0.54
N THR A 743 13.06 8.09 -1.35
CA THR A 743 12.55 7.21 -2.42
C THR A 743 13.66 6.83 -3.40
N MET A 744 14.46 7.80 -3.83
CA MET A 744 15.62 7.56 -4.70
C MET A 744 16.67 6.69 -4.02
N ALA A 745 16.89 6.82 -2.71
CA ALA A 745 17.85 6.02 -1.94
C ALA A 745 17.45 4.55 -1.92
N VAL A 746 16.18 4.31 -1.57
CA VAL A 746 15.56 2.98 -1.51
C VAL A 746 15.59 2.31 -2.88
N LEU A 747 15.25 3.05 -3.93
CA LEU A 747 15.25 2.54 -5.30
C LEU A 747 16.65 2.33 -5.87
N ALA A 748 17.64 3.17 -5.53
CA ALA A 748 19.04 2.92 -5.87
C ALA A 748 19.56 1.62 -5.21
N GLY A 749 19.04 1.28 -4.02
CA GLY A 749 19.36 0.03 -3.36
C GLY A 749 18.77 -1.21 -4.05
N THR A 750 17.64 -1.07 -4.74
CA THR A 750 16.81 -2.21 -5.17
C THR A 750 16.69 -2.38 -6.70
N LEU A 751 16.70 -1.28 -7.47
CA LEU A 751 16.57 -1.29 -8.93
C LEU A 751 17.90 -1.41 -9.68
N SER A 752 19.03 -1.18 -9.02
CA SER A 752 20.35 -1.19 -9.67
C SER A 752 20.80 -2.59 -10.10
N VAL A 753 21.14 -2.70 -11.39
CA VAL A 753 21.91 -3.80 -12.01
C VAL A 753 22.98 -3.21 -12.90
#